data_AF-A0A440V2U1-F1
#
_entry.id   AF-A0A440V2U1-F1
#
_cell.length_a   1.000
_cell.length_b   1.000
_cell.length_c   1.000
_cell.angle_alpha   90.00
_cell.angle_beta   90.00
_cell.angle_gamma   90.00
#
_symmetry.space_group_name_H-M   'P 1'
#
loop_
_entity.id
_entity.type
_entity.pdbx_description
1 polymer ?
#
loop_
_entity_poly.entity_id
_entity_poly.type
_entity_poly.pdbx_seq_one_letter_code
_entity_poly.pdbx_strand_id
1 'polypeptide(L)'
;MTLHDVALDDKFDLAKERVFLSGAQAVVRMLLMQRERDRRAGLNTAGFVSGYRGSPLGGLDMQLWKAKRQLAQADIVFQPGLNEELAATACWGSQQTELLGEGTHDGVFAVWYGKGPGIDRSGDVFRHANLAGSSKNGGVLALMGDDHMAESSTNAHATEFLFVDTMVPILNPAGVQEIIDYGLFGFAMSRFAGTWAAIKCVKDNIESTASVDASIARLDIVIPDFDMPPGGLNIRHEIDMLGQEERLHEHKRAAASAFIHANGLNRTVYSGGRNPKLGIITIGKSYLDVRQALEDIGIDENAANRIGIRLFKVGCPWPLDYQHVADFARGLETIVVVEEKRSLIEVQLRENLYGSAIQPAIVGKKDERGDWLFPAKGALDPNEIAIALGERILRTIGPSEEIAARVAKLRQFQAMLADTVDIGSRTPFFCSGCPHNSSTKVPEGSLAAAGIGCHFMALWMDRNTVGFTAMGGEGAQWVGQAPFSKRGHIFQNLGDGTYNHSGALAIRFALSSGANITYKILYNDAVAMTGGQPHEGGLTVDMIAKQVRAEGVERIAVVTDEPAKYAGKADFPPGATIHHRDDLDLVQRELREVKGVSVLLYDQTCAAEKRRRRKRGTFPDPDKRVFINELVCEGCGDCGVQSNCVSIQPVETEFGRKRRIDQSSCNKDFSCLNGFCPSFVTVHGGKIRKAEGIAGKSDPLEGVPSPAEFPLGSQGWAAIIDGVGGTGVVTIGAVLGMAAHIEGKGCGMIDMAGLAQKGGSVFT
;
A
#
# COMPACT_ATOMS: atom_id res chain seq x y z
N MET A 1 30.00 -6.96 23.90
CA MET A 1 28.64 -7.48 23.64
C MET A 1 28.77 -8.74 22.79
N THR A 2 28.07 -9.82 23.11
CA THR A 2 27.94 -10.98 22.22
C THR A 2 26.91 -10.64 21.15
N LEU A 3 27.36 -10.48 19.90
CA LEU A 3 26.48 -10.26 18.75
C LEU A 3 25.64 -11.52 18.51
N HIS A 4 24.34 -11.37 18.22
CA HIS A 4 23.50 -12.50 17.83
C HIS A 4 23.88 -12.98 16.42
N ASP A 5 24.02 -14.29 16.23
CA ASP A 5 24.09 -14.88 14.89
C ASP A 5 22.73 -14.76 14.21
N VAL A 6 22.68 -14.09 13.05
CA VAL A 6 21.45 -13.84 12.29
C VAL A 6 21.59 -14.35 10.86
N ALA A 7 20.60 -15.10 10.40
CA ALA A 7 20.44 -15.50 9.00
C ALA A 7 19.23 -14.80 8.37
N LEU A 8 19.28 -14.59 7.05
CA LEU A 8 18.18 -13.94 6.32
C LEU A 8 16.84 -14.68 6.43
N ASP A 9 16.88 -16.00 6.65
CA ASP A 9 15.70 -16.85 6.75
C ASP A 9 15.12 -16.92 8.17
N ASP A 10 15.80 -16.37 9.18
CA ASP A 10 15.37 -16.39 10.59
C ASP A 10 13.95 -15.79 10.78
N LYS A 11 13.59 -14.81 9.95
CA LYS A 11 12.25 -14.19 9.95
C LYS A 11 11.11 -15.19 9.70
N PHE A 12 11.36 -16.34 9.09
CA PHE A 12 10.38 -17.40 8.83
C PHE A 12 10.62 -18.67 9.65
N ASP A 13 11.73 -18.76 10.38
CA ASP A 13 12.04 -19.89 11.26
C ASP A 13 11.26 -19.79 12.57
N LEU A 14 10.28 -20.69 12.78
CA LEU A 14 9.43 -20.69 13.96
C LEU A 14 10.16 -20.97 15.28
N ALA A 15 11.41 -21.45 15.23
CA ALA A 15 12.26 -21.61 16.42
C ALA A 15 12.87 -20.27 16.91
N LYS A 16 12.87 -19.23 16.07
CA LYS A 16 13.36 -17.90 16.44
C LYS A 16 12.23 -17.08 17.06
N GLU A 17 12.46 -16.60 18.27
CA GLU A 17 11.50 -15.77 19.01
C GLU A 17 11.65 -14.29 18.66
N ARG A 18 12.87 -13.76 18.61
CA ARG A 18 13.13 -12.36 18.25
C ARG A 18 13.60 -12.25 16.81
N VAL A 19 12.86 -11.54 15.97
CA VAL A 19 13.13 -11.45 14.53
C VAL A 19 13.04 -10.01 14.01
N PHE A 20 13.83 -9.68 13.00
CA PHE A 20 13.78 -8.40 12.29
C PHE A 20 13.06 -8.57 10.95
N LEU A 21 11.90 -7.94 10.81
CA LEU A 21 11.05 -8.12 9.64
C LEU A 21 10.19 -6.89 9.33
N SER A 22 9.77 -6.78 8.07
CA SER A 22 8.80 -5.76 7.64
C SER A 22 7.36 -6.22 7.88
N GLY A 23 6.39 -5.30 7.89
CA GLY A 23 4.98 -5.67 8.05
C GLY A 23 4.48 -6.68 7.00
N ALA A 24 4.88 -6.56 5.73
CA ALA A 24 4.58 -7.58 4.72
C ALA A 24 5.18 -8.97 5.04
N GLN A 25 6.38 -9.00 5.63
CA GLN A 25 6.99 -10.26 6.11
C GLN A 25 6.31 -10.77 7.39
N ALA A 26 5.77 -9.88 8.22
CA ALA A 26 5.00 -10.20 9.41
C ALA A 26 3.74 -11.00 9.04
N VAL A 27 3.07 -10.65 7.93
CA VAL A 27 1.93 -11.42 7.40
C VAL A 27 2.34 -12.85 7.03
N VAL A 28 3.46 -13.03 6.34
CA VAL A 28 3.98 -14.37 6.02
C VAL A 28 4.30 -15.16 7.30
N ARG A 29 4.95 -14.52 8.26
CA ARG A 29 5.27 -15.12 9.56
C ARG A 29 3.99 -15.51 10.32
N MET A 30 2.99 -14.64 10.37
CA MET A 30 1.69 -14.88 10.99
C MET A 30 1.00 -16.10 10.41
N LEU A 31 1.01 -16.29 9.08
CA LEU A 31 0.43 -17.48 8.43
C LEU A 31 1.10 -18.78 8.91
N LEU A 32 2.44 -18.80 8.97
CA LEU A 32 3.20 -19.95 9.48
C LEU A 32 2.91 -20.22 10.96
N MET A 33 2.79 -19.16 11.76
CA MET A 33 2.45 -19.26 13.18
C MET A 33 1.03 -19.80 13.38
N GLN A 34 0.06 -19.37 12.57
CA GLN A 34 -1.31 -19.87 12.65
C GLN A 34 -1.38 -21.38 12.39
N ARG A 35 -0.73 -21.87 11.33
CA ARG A 35 -0.64 -23.30 11.04
C ARG A 35 -0.02 -24.09 12.19
N GLU A 36 1.08 -23.58 12.75
CA GLU A 36 1.76 -24.26 13.85
C GLU A 36 0.93 -24.28 15.14
N ARG A 37 0.18 -23.21 15.42
CA ARG A 37 -0.77 -23.17 16.54
C ARG A 37 -1.88 -24.20 16.37
N ASP A 38 -2.45 -24.31 15.18
CA ASP A 38 -3.47 -25.33 14.87
C ASP A 38 -2.92 -26.75 15.03
N ARG A 39 -1.71 -27.01 14.52
CA ARG A 39 -1.03 -28.31 14.70
C ARG A 39 -0.83 -28.65 16.18
N ARG A 40 -0.42 -27.68 17.01
CA ARG A 40 -0.26 -27.87 18.46
C ARG A 40 -1.59 -28.09 19.19
N ALA A 41 -2.69 -27.55 18.64
CA ALA A 41 -4.04 -27.79 19.11
C ALA A 41 -4.65 -29.12 18.59
N GLY A 42 -3.90 -29.91 17.82
CA GLY A 42 -4.35 -31.19 17.27
C GLY A 42 -5.21 -31.08 16.01
N LEU A 43 -5.24 -29.91 15.36
CA LEU A 43 -5.97 -29.68 14.12
C LEU A 43 -5.07 -29.85 12.90
N ASN A 44 -5.61 -30.49 11.86
CA ASN A 44 -5.02 -30.55 10.53
C ASN A 44 -5.62 -29.47 9.63
N THR A 45 -5.30 -28.20 9.86
CA THR A 45 -5.74 -27.09 9.00
C THR A 45 -4.78 -26.82 7.84
N ALA A 46 -5.28 -26.15 6.81
CA ALA A 46 -4.49 -25.58 5.71
C ALA A 46 -4.69 -24.06 5.62
N GLY A 47 -3.86 -23.37 4.83
CA GLY A 47 -3.98 -21.93 4.60
C GLY A 47 -4.25 -21.58 3.14
N PHE A 48 -5.10 -20.58 2.88
CA PHE A 48 -5.31 -20.01 1.55
C PHE A 48 -5.09 -18.50 1.55
N VAL A 49 -4.28 -18.00 0.62
CA VAL A 49 -3.99 -16.57 0.51
C VAL A 49 -4.28 -16.12 -0.91
N SER A 50 -5.10 -15.08 -1.04
CA SER A 50 -5.39 -14.44 -2.33
C SER A 50 -5.66 -12.96 -2.15
N GLY A 51 -5.40 -12.18 -3.19
CA GLY A 51 -5.60 -10.73 -3.14
C GLY A 51 -5.04 -10.07 -4.38
N TYR A 52 -5.22 -8.76 -4.47
CA TYR A 52 -4.65 -7.96 -5.54
C TYR A 52 -3.72 -6.89 -4.99
N ARG A 53 -2.55 -6.79 -5.61
CA ARG A 53 -1.44 -5.93 -5.19
C ARG A 53 -1.75 -4.44 -5.34
N GLY A 54 -1.54 -3.69 -4.27
CA GLY A 54 -1.58 -2.24 -4.26
C GLY A 54 -1.01 -1.69 -2.95
N SER A 55 -0.30 -0.55 -2.99
CA SER A 55 0.28 0.06 -1.78
C SER A 55 -0.82 0.38 -0.74
N PRO A 56 -0.58 0.13 0.57
CA PRO A 56 0.70 -0.28 1.17
C PRO A 56 1.04 -1.77 1.04
N LEU A 57 0.09 -2.62 0.63
CA LEU A 57 0.27 -4.07 0.52
C LEU A 57 0.93 -4.52 -0.80
N GLY A 58 1.44 -3.59 -1.60
CA GLY A 58 1.96 -3.87 -2.94
C GLY A 58 3.16 -4.81 -2.96
N GLY A 59 3.91 -4.92 -1.86
CA GLY A 59 5.05 -5.82 -1.72
C GLY A 59 4.72 -7.23 -1.21
N LEU A 60 3.46 -7.53 -0.86
CA LEU A 60 3.08 -8.78 -0.18
C LEU A 60 3.26 -10.02 -1.07
N ASP A 61 2.77 -10.00 -2.31
CA ASP A 61 2.94 -11.09 -3.30
C ASP A 61 4.41 -11.50 -3.42
N MET A 62 5.31 -10.51 -3.47
CA MET A 62 6.75 -10.75 -3.57
C MET A 62 7.30 -11.50 -2.36
N GLN A 63 6.80 -11.22 -1.15
CA GLN A 63 7.21 -11.95 0.04
C GLN A 63 6.63 -13.38 0.05
N LEU A 64 5.37 -13.53 -0.35
CA LEU A 64 4.71 -14.84 -0.46
C LEU A 64 5.41 -15.74 -1.49
N TRP A 65 5.77 -15.22 -2.67
CA TRP A 65 6.55 -15.98 -3.67
C TRP A 65 7.95 -16.34 -3.18
N LYS A 66 8.63 -15.46 -2.44
CA LYS A 66 9.93 -15.76 -1.83
C LYS A 66 9.83 -16.85 -0.77
N ALA A 67 8.73 -16.87 -0.01
CA ALA A 67 8.46 -17.84 1.04
C ALA A 67 7.73 -19.11 0.55
N LYS A 68 7.61 -19.31 -0.78
CA LYS A 68 6.83 -20.41 -1.37
C LYS A 68 7.18 -21.78 -0.79
N ARG A 69 8.45 -22.04 -0.49
CA ARG A 69 8.90 -23.32 0.09
C ARG A 69 8.37 -23.50 1.51
N GLN A 70 8.52 -22.48 2.36
CA GLN A 70 8.05 -22.48 3.75
C GLN A 70 6.52 -22.62 3.81
N LEU A 71 5.80 -21.88 2.95
CA LEU A 71 4.34 -21.95 2.86
C LEU A 71 3.86 -23.34 2.43
N ALA A 72 4.47 -23.94 1.40
CA ALA A 72 4.10 -25.27 0.94
C ALA A 72 4.36 -26.37 1.99
N GLN A 73 5.42 -26.24 2.80
CA GLN A 73 5.70 -27.16 3.92
C GLN A 73 4.69 -27.05 5.06
N ALA A 74 3.95 -25.94 5.12
CA ALA A 74 2.93 -25.65 6.12
C ALA A 74 1.50 -25.79 5.57
N ASP A 75 1.32 -26.42 4.40
CA ASP A 75 0.02 -26.57 3.72
C ASP A 75 -0.68 -25.22 3.43
N ILE A 76 0.10 -24.18 3.13
CA ILE A 76 -0.41 -22.84 2.79
C ILE A 76 -0.26 -22.60 1.30
N VAL A 77 -1.39 -22.38 0.63
CA VAL A 77 -1.48 -22.07 -0.79
C VAL A 77 -1.61 -20.57 -0.99
N PHE A 78 -0.66 -19.97 -1.71
CA PHE A 78 -0.80 -18.61 -2.23
C PHE A 78 -1.22 -18.65 -3.70
N GLN A 79 -2.39 -18.08 -3.99
CA GLN A 79 -2.92 -17.90 -5.33
C GLN A 79 -3.19 -16.41 -5.57
N PRO A 80 -2.33 -15.70 -6.31
CA PRO A 80 -2.56 -14.30 -6.67
C PRO A 80 -3.93 -14.13 -7.32
N GLY A 81 -4.67 -13.10 -6.90
CA GLY A 81 -5.98 -12.77 -7.44
C GLY A 81 -5.87 -12.08 -8.79
N LEU A 82 -6.84 -12.33 -9.69
CA LEU A 82 -6.96 -11.57 -10.94
C LEU A 82 -7.41 -10.13 -10.67
N ASN A 83 -8.32 -9.97 -9.72
CA ASN A 83 -8.76 -8.72 -9.12
C ASN A 83 -9.21 -8.98 -7.67
N GLU A 84 -9.51 -7.93 -6.92
CA GLU A 84 -9.86 -8.02 -5.50
C GLU A 84 -11.12 -8.84 -5.23
N GLU A 85 -12.14 -8.68 -6.08
CA GLU A 85 -13.45 -9.31 -5.95
C GLU A 85 -13.38 -10.84 -6.13
N LEU A 86 -12.67 -11.29 -7.16
CA LEU A 86 -12.45 -12.72 -7.41
C LEU A 86 -11.54 -13.34 -6.36
N ALA A 87 -10.55 -12.59 -5.84
CA ALA A 87 -9.73 -13.05 -4.73
C ALA A 87 -10.56 -13.24 -3.46
N ALA A 88 -11.45 -12.30 -3.13
CA ALA A 88 -12.36 -12.42 -1.98
C ALA A 88 -13.32 -13.60 -2.18
N THR A 89 -13.81 -13.79 -3.40
CA THR A 89 -14.66 -14.95 -3.75
C THR A 89 -13.92 -16.26 -3.55
N ALA A 90 -12.65 -16.35 -3.96
CA ALA A 90 -11.82 -17.53 -3.74
C ALA A 90 -11.58 -17.80 -2.24
N CYS A 91 -11.31 -16.75 -1.44
CA CYS A 91 -11.21 -16.87 0.01
C CYS A 91 -12.54 -17.35 0.63
N TRP A 92 -13.68 -16.86 0.17
CA TRP A 92 -14.99 -17.36 0.60
C TRP A 92 -15.20 -18.84 0.22
N GLY A 93 -14.81 -19.24 -0.99
CA GLY A 93 -14.85 -20.64 -1.42
C GLY A 93 -14.02 -21.56 -0.53
N SER A 94 -12.85 -21.12 -0.04
CA SER A 94 -12.03 -21.91 0.89
C SER A 94 -12.75 -22.25 2.20
N GLN A 95 -13.71 -21.41 2.63
CA GLN A 95 -14.50 -21.64 3.84
C GLN A 95 -15.61 -22.68 3.65
N GLN A 96 -15.87 -23.11 2.41
CA GLN A 96 -16.95 -24.04 2.07
C GLN A 96 -16.47 -25.48 1.86
N THR A 97 -15.15 -25.70 1.91
CA THR A 97 -14.48 -27.00 1.66
C THR A 97 -15.07 -28.16 2.46
N GLU A 98 -15.37 -27.92 3.74
CA GLU A 98 -15.88 -28.96 4.65
C GLU A 98 -17.39 -29.19 4.53
N LEU A 99 -18.15 -28.31 3.88
CA LEU A 99 -19.60 -28.32 3.93
C LEU A 99 -20.23 -29.56 3.27
N LEU A 100 -19.55 -30.11 2.26
CA LEU A 100 -19.97 -31.32 1.56
C LEU A 100 -19.31 -32.59 2.11
N GLY A 101 -18.48 -32.48 3.15
CA GLY A 101 -17.69 -33.60 3.67
C GLY A 101 -16.58 -34.09 2.73
N GLU A 102 -16.24 -33.30 1.70
CA GLU A 102 -15.16 -33.58 0.73
C GLU A 102 -13.83 -32.90 1.11
N GLY A 103 -13.81 -32.30 2.30
CA GLY A 103 -12.67 -31.68 2.92
C GLY A 103 -11.48 -32.62 3.09
N THR A 104 -10.28 -32.12 2.84
CA THR A 104 -9.02 -32.85 3.09
C THR A 104 -8.34 -32.44 4.39
N HIS A 105 -8.85 -31.39 5.05
CA HIS A 105 -8.28 -30.72 6.21
C HIS A 105 -9.42 -30.33 7.14
N ASP A 106 -9.20 -30.18 8.44
CA ASP A 106 -10.27 -29.84 9.39
C ASP A 106 -10.87 -28.44 9.17
N GLY A 107 -10.20 -27.61 8.36
CA GLY A 107 -10.60 -26.28 7.94
C GLY A 107 -9.46 -25.56 7.21
N VAL A 108 -9.81 -24.55 6.42
CA VAL A 108 -8.84 -23.72 5.68
C VAL A 108 -8.90 -22.29 6.21
N PHE A 109 -7.85 -21.81 6.86
CA PHE A 109 -7.78 -20.40 7.24
C PHE A 109 -7.39 -19.55 6.03
N ALA A 110 -7.99 -18.37 5.87
CA ALA A 110 -7.79 -17.57 4.68
C ALA A 110 -7.32 -16.13 4.97
N VAL A 111 -6.46 -15.61 4.10
CA VAL A 111 -6.09 -14.19 4.07
C VAL A 111 -6.46 -13.61 2.72
N TRP A 112 -7.38 -12.66 2.73
CA TRP A 112 -7.63 -11.74 1.64
C TRP A 112 -6.81 -10.46 1.81
N TYR A 113 -6.33 -9.85 0.72
CA TYR A 113 -5.69 -8.52 0.78
C TYR A 113 -6.01 -7.65 -0.44
N GLY A 114 -6.11 -6.34 -0.22
CA GLY A 114 -6.33 -5.36 -1.27
C GLY A 114 -6.14 -3.92 -0.79
N LYS A 115 -6.03 -2.99 -1.72
CA LYS A 115 -5.98 -1.55 -1.45
C LYS A 115 -7.40 -0.97 -1.40
N GLY A 116 -7.61 0.12 -0.66
CA GLY A 116 -8.89 0.83 -0.49
C GLY A 116 -9.91 0.71 -1.63
N PRO A 117 -9.62 1.20 -2.84
CA PRO A 117 -10.54 1.11 -3.98
C PRO A 117 -10.94 -0.31 -4.39
N GLY A 118 -10.04 -1.28 -4.17
CA GLY A 118 -10.32 -2.70 -4.34
C GLY A 118 -11.27 -3.27 -3.29
N ILE A 119 -11.26 -2.70 -2.07
CA ILE A 119 -12.27 -2.99 -1.06
C ILE A 119 -13.62 -2.42 -1.51
N ASP A 120 -13.68 -1.16 -1.97
CA ASP A 120 -14.91 -0.54 -2.50
C ASP A 120 -15.54 -1.41 -3.60
N ARG A 121 -14.71 -1.93 -4.51
CA ARG A 121 -15.13 -2.83 -5.59
C ARG A 121 -15.68 -4.17 -5.08
N SER A 122 -15.18 -4.67 -3.95
CA SER A 122 -15.47 -6.02 -3.45
C SER A 122 -16.61 -6.05 -2.42
N GLY A 123 -17.34 -4.95 -2.24
CA GLY A 123 -18.39 -4.84 -1.22
C GLY A 123 -19.47 -5.93 -1.28
N ASP A 124 -19.85 -6.37 -2.49
CA ASP A 124 -20.87 -7.41 -2.69
C ASP A 124 -20.43 -8.77 -2.13
N VAL A 125 -19.24 -9.23 -2.51
CA VAL A 125 -18.69 -10.51 -2.01
C VAL A 125 -18.41 -10.45 -0.51
N PHE A 126 -17.97 -9.31 0.04
CA PHE A 126 -17.81 -9.19 1.50
C PHE A 126 -19.15 -9.34 2.24
N ARG A 127 -20.24 -8.79 1.70
CA ARG A 127 -21.58 -8.95 2.27
C ARG A 127 -22.02 -10.41 2.26
N HIS A 128 -21.93 -11.08 1.11
CA HIS A 128 -22.25 -12.49 0.99
C HIS A 128 -21.40 -13.38 1.91
N ALA A 129 -20.09 -13.15 1.93
CA ALA A 129 -19.17 -13.96 2.70
C ALA A 129 -19.34 -13.80 4.22
N ASN A 130 -19.61 -12.58 4.70
CA ASN A 130 -19.78 -12.34 6.13
C ASN A 130 -21.16 -12.80 6.65
N LEU A 131 -22.22 -12.64 5.84
CA LEU A 131 -23.55 -13.20 6.13
C LEU A 131 -23.45 -14.72 6.30
N ALA A 132 -22.85 -15.41 5.32
CA ALA A 132 -22.61 -16.84 5.37
C ALA A 132 -21.73 -17.22 6.58
N GLY A 133 -20.63 -16.51 6.76
CA GLY A 133 -19.67 -16.70 7.85
C GLY A 133 -18.43 -17.49 7.45
N SER A 134 -17.56 -17.73 8.44
CA SER A 134 -16.33 -18.50 8.30
C SER A 134 -16.55 -19.99 8.60
N SER A 135 -15.64 -20.86 8.14
CA SER A 135 -15.56 -22.24 8.61
C SER A 135 -15.13 -22.30 10.08
N LYS A 136 -15.63 -23.29 10.83
CA LYS A 136 -15.37 -23.50 12.26
C LYS A 136 -13.88 -23.54 12.60
N ASN A 137 -13.07 -24.22 11.79
CA ASN A 137 -11.61 -24.29 11.97
C ASN A 137 -10.85 -23.55 10.87
N GLY A 138 -11.54 -22.85 9.97
CA GLY A 138 -10.92 -22.02 8.94
C GLY A 138 -10.60 -20.65 9.50
N GLY A 139 -11.56 -19.74 9.44
CA GLY A 139 -11.38 -18.34 9.81
C GLY A 139 -10.78 -17.52 8.67
N VAL A 140 -11.16 -16.24 8.57
CA VAL A 140 -10.74 -15.36 7.47
C VAL A 140 -10.28 -14.01 7.98
N LEU A 141 -9.12 -13.58 7.49
CA LEU A 141 -8.62 -12.21 7.64
C LEU A 141 -8.74 -11.44 6.33
N ALA A 142 -9.24 -10.21 6.39
CA ALA A 142 -9.24 -9.26 5.28
C ALA A 142 -8.26 -8.11 5.59
N LEU A 143 -7.10 -8.10 4.92
CA LEU A 143 -6.11 -7.03 5.07
C LEU A 143 -6.52 -5.82 4.21
N MET A 144 -6.90 -4.73 4.87
CA MET A 144 -7.38 -3.52 4.20
C MET A 144 -6.29 -2.46 4.10
N GLY A 145 -5.75 -2.28 2.88
CA GLY A 145 -4.70 -1.32 2.60
C GLY A 145 -5.22 0.11 2.43
N ASP A 146 -5.04 0.97 3.44
CA ASP A 146 -5.43 2.38 3.41
C ASP A 146 -4.23 3.29 3.14
N ASP A 147 -4.47 4.33 2.33
CA ASP A 147 -3.55 5.45 2.07
C ASP A 147 -4.29 6.75 2.42
N HIS A 148 -3.98 7.28 3.59
CA HIS A 148 -4.67 8.47 4.12
C HIS A 148 -4.28 9.75 3.37
N MET A 149 -3.08 9.82 2.84
CA MET A 149 -2.55 11.02 2.19
C MET A 149 -2.67 10.97 0.66
N ALA A 150 -3.17 9.86 0.11
CA ALA A 150 -3.19 9.59 -1.32
C ALA A 150 -1.78 9.69 -1.96
N GLU A 151 -0.74 9.33 -1.21
CA GLU A 151 0.66 9.37 -1.67
C GLU A 151 0.90 8.48 -2.89
N SER A 152 0.11 7.41 -3.02
CA SER A 152 0.20 6.43 -4.11
C SER A 152 -1.18 6.03 -4.66
N SER A 153 -2.19 6.87 -4.44
CA SER A 153 -3.61 6.57 -4.69
C SER A 153 -4.29 7.68 -5.46
N THR A 154 -5.39 7.35 -6.16
CA THR A 154 -6.25 8.37 -6.78
C THR A 154 -7.17 9.06 -5.78
N ASN A 155 -7.46 8.40 -4.65
CA ASN A 155 -8.31 8.91 -3.58
C ASN A 155 -7.61 8.73 -2.23
N ALA A 156 -7.78 9.69 -1.32
CA ALA A 156 -7.45 9.49 0.09
C ALA A 156 -8.50 8.57 0.70
N HIS A 157 -8.08 7.45 1.28
CA HIS A 157 -8.98 6.35 1.60
C HIS A 157 -9.15 6.13 3.12
N ALA A 158 -10.31 5.60 3.52
CA ALA A 158 -10.64 5.18 4.88
C ALA A 158 -11.64 4.03 4.83
N THR A 159 -11.15 2.79 4.87
CA THR A 159 -11.95 1.60 4.55
C THR A 159 -12.95 1.21 5.63
N GLU A 160 -12.77 1.64 6.88
CA GLU A 160 -13.50 1.07 8.03
C GLU A 160 -15.02 1.05 7.84
N PHE A 161 -15.60 2.11 7.30
CA PHE A 161 -17.05 2.21 7.14
C PHE A 161 -17.66 1.17 6.19
N LEU A 162 -16.88 0.63 5.26
CA LEU A 162 -17.34 -0.46 4.39
C LEU A 162 -17.40 -1.79 5.14
N PHE A 163 -16.46 -2.03 6.06
CA PHE A 163 -16.53 -3.19 6.95
C PHE A 163 -17.57 -3.01 8.07
N VAL A 164 -17.85 -1.77 8.49
CA VAL A 164 -19.02 -1.48 9.34
C VAL A 164 -20.32 -1.85 8.62
N ASP A 165 -20.48 -1.45 7.36
CA ASP A 165 -21.67 -1.73 6.52
C ASP A 165 -21.86 -3.23 6.24
N THR A 166 -20.77 -3.99 6.11
CA THR A 166 -20.82 -5.46 5.96
C THR A 166 -20.77 -6.21 7.30
N MET A 167 -20.73 -5.48 8.43
CA MET A 167 -20.67 -6.00 9.79
C MET A 167 -19.47 -6.93 10.07
N VAL A 168 -18.32 -6.63 9.49
CA VAL A 168 -17.06 -7.34 9.71
C VAL A 168 -16.26 -6.65 10.84
N PRO A 169 -15.94 -7.34 11.94
CA PRO A 169 -15.06 -6.81 12.98
C PRO A 169 -13.72 -6.32 12.43
N ILE A 170 -13.23 -5.19 12.91
CA ILE A 170 -12.03 -4.52 12.40
C ILE A 170 -10.99 -4.47 13.52
N LEU A 171 -9.76 -4.87 13.23
CA LEU A 171 -8.60 -4.75 14.10
C LEU A 171 -7.62 -3.72 13.52
N ASN A 172 -7.04 -2.87 14.36
CA ASN A 172 -6.20 -1.76 13.89
C ASN A 172 -4.82 -1.75 14.58
N PRO A 173 -3.81 -2.42 13.98
CA PRO A 173 -2.48 -2.54 14.55
C PRO A 173 -1.72 -1.21 14.52
N ALA A 174 -1.02 -0.91 15.62
CA ALA A 174 -0.21 0.30 15.76
C ALA A 174 1.16 0.20 15.08
N GLY A 175 1.68 -1.01 14.90
CA GLY A 175 2.96 -1.27 14.27
C GLY A 175 3.14 -2.74 13.91
N VAL A 176 4.34 -3.10 13.48
CA VAL A 176 4.66 -4.42 12.90
C VAL A 176 4.33 -5.59 13.83
N GLN A 177 4.61 -5.46 15.14
CA GLN A 177 4.30 -6.50 16.14
C GLN A 177 2.82 -6.88 16.13
N GLU A 178 1.94 -5.88 16.06
CA GLU A 178 0.50 -6.09 16.19
C GLU A 178 -0.13 -6.64 14.92
N ILE A 179 0.56 -6.61 13.78
CA ILE A 179 0.11 -7.33 12.57
C ILE A 179 0.07 -8.83 12.86
N ILE A 180 1.08 -9.37 13.55
CA ILE A 180 1.11 -10.77 13.96
C ILE A 180 0.06 -11.00 15.06
N ASP A 181 0.09 -10.17 16.11
CA ASP A 181 -0.75 -10.37 17.29
C ASP A 181 -2.25 -10.31 16.93
N TYR A 182 -2.67 -9.22 16.26
CA TYR A 182 -4.06 -9.04 15.82
C TYR A 182 -4.43 -9.97 14.68
N GLY A 183 -3.47 -10.44 13.88
CA GLY A 183 -3.64 -11.53 12.95
C GLY A 183 -4.17 -12.81 13.59
N LEU A 184 -3.45 -13.29 14.60
CA LEU A 184 -3.81 -14.51 15.32
C LEU A 184 -5.11 -14.34 16.11
N PHE A 185 -5.34 -13.19 16.75
CA PHE A 185 -6.65 -12.89 17.36
C PHE A 185 -7.76 -12.83 16.32
N GLY A 186 -7.52 -12.28 15.14
CA GLY A 186 -8.52 -12.17 14.09
C GLY A 186 -8.96 -13.53 13.53
N PHE A 187 -8.03 -14.49 13.35
CA PHE A 187 -8.42 -15.87 12.98
C PHE A 187 -9.28 -16.51 14.06
N ALA A 188 -8.89 -16.40 15.33
CA ALA A 188 -9.64 -16.96 16.44
C ALA A 188 -11.03 -16.31 16.58
N MET A 189 -11.11 -14.97 16.49
CA MET A 189 -12.37 -14.23 16.49
C MET A 189 -13.26 -14.64 15.33
N SER A 190 -12.68 -14.76 14.12
CA SER A 190 -13.41 -15.18 12.94
C SER A 190 -14.01 -16.57 13.10
N ARG A 191 -13.26 -17.54 13.64
CA ARG A 191 -13.76 -18.90 13.93
C ARG A 191 -14.86 -18.89 14.98
N PHE A 192 -14.67 -18.14 16.06
CA PHE A 192 -15.59 -18.10 17.20
C PHE A 192 -16.92 -17.41 16.86
N ALA A 193 -16.85 -16.19 16.29
CA ALA A 193 -18.02 -15.38 16.00
C ALA A 193 -18.70 -15.75 14.66
N GLY A 194 -18.09 -16.62 13.85
CA GLY A 194 -18.60 -16.95 12.51
C GLY A 194 -18.61 -15.74 11.56
N THR A 195 -17.75 -14.74 11.80
CA THR A 195 -17.57 -13.56 10.94
C THR A 195 -16.25 -13.64 10.20
N TRP A 196 -16.05 -12.82 9.19
CA TRP A 196 -14.69 -12.45 8.78
C TRP A 196 -14.10 -11.49 9.81
N ALA A 197 -12.79 -11.24 9.77
CA ALA A 197 -12.15 -10.18 10.54
C ALA A 197 -11.26 -9.34 9.64
N ALA A 198 -11.34 -8.01 9.72
CA ALA A 198 -10.52 -7.09 8.96
C ALA A 198 -9.30 -6.62 9.76
N ILE A 199 -8.18 -6.37 9.11
CA ILE A 199 -6.98 -5.79 9.71
C ILE A 199 -6.59 -4.55 8.92
N LYS A 200 -6.51 -3.41 9.60
CA LYS A 200 -6.09 -2.15 8.98
C LYS A 200 -4.60 -2.15 8.69
N CYS A 201 -4.29 -2.01 7.40
CA CYS A 201 -2.94 -1.91 6.90
C CYS A 201 -2.71 -0.50 6.38
N VAL A 202 -1.85 0.27 7.05
CA VAL A 202 -1.38 1.57 6.57
C VAL A 202 0.12 1.48 6.31
N LYS A 203 0.66 2.44 5.58
CA LYS A 203 2.11 2.54 5.33
C LYS A 203 2.93 2.35 6.60
N ASP A 204 2.56 3.04 7.68
CA ASP A 204 3.27 3.04 8.97
C ASP A 204 3.36 1.68 9.67
N ASN A 205 2.51 0.70 9.30
CA ASN A 205 2.58 -0.65 9.87
C ASN A 205 3.03 -1.72 8.86
N ILE A 206 2.69 -1.59 7.57
CA ILE A 206 3.05 -2.58 6.53
C ILE A 206 4.41 -2.32 5.89
N GLU A 207 4.73 -1.06 5.60
CA GLU A 207 5.98 -0.65 4.95
C GLU A 207 7.09 -0.32 5.97
N SER A 208 6.79 -0.42 7.27
CA SER A 208 7.76 -0.34 8.36
C SER A 208 8.46 -1.67 8.62
N THR A 209 9.69 -1.60 9.11
CA THR A 209 10.51 -2.74 9.55
C THR A 209 10.87 -2.58 11.02
N ALA A 210 10.72 -3.65 11.81
CA ALA A 210 10.99 -3.60 13.24
C ALA A 210 11.56 -4.92 13.77
N SER A 211 12.22 -4.83 14.92
CA SER A 211 12.48 -6.01 15.76
C SER A 211 11.22 -6.38 16.53
N VAL A 212 10.73 -7.60 16.36
CA VAL A 212 9.49 -8.09 16.98
C VAL A 212 9.71 -9.41 17.73
N ASP A 213 8.83 -9.68 18.69
CA ASP A 213 8.66 -10.97 19.34
C ASP A 213 7.64 -11.81 18.55
N ALA A 214 8.14 -12.82 17.87
CA ALA A 214 7.39 -13.79 17.07
C ALA A 214 7.40 -15.19 17.70
N SER A 215 7.51 -15.27 19.04
CA SER A 215 7.36 -16.53 19.77
C SER A 215 5.94 -17.10 19.60
N ILE A 216 5.82 -18.42 19.41
CA ILE A 216 4.51 -19.09 19.22
C ILE A 216 3.60 -18.93 20.44
N ALA A 217 4.19 -18.86 21.63
CA ALA A 217 3.50 -18.76 22.92
C ALA A 217 3.20 -17.31 23.35
N ARG A 218 3.52 -16.31 22.50
CA ARG A 218 3.31 -14.89 22.81
C ARG A 218 1.90 -14.54 23.24
N LEU A 219 0.90 -15.19 22.61
CA LEU A 219 -0.52 -14.93 22.87
C LEU A 219 -1.19 -16.14 23.49
N ASP A 220 -1.86 -15.88 24.61
CA ASP A 220 -2.86 -16.76 25.20
C ASP A 220 -4.24 -16.28 24.75
N ILE A 221 -4.85 -17.02 23.80
CA ILE A 221 -6.13 -16.64 23.20
C ILE A 221 -7.24 -17.35 23.96
N VAL A 222 -8.15 -16.56 24.52
CA VAL A 222 -9.29 -17.06 25.31
C VAL A 222 -10.51 -17.16 24.41
N ILE A 223 -11.15 -18.34 24.39
CA ILE A 223 -12.47 -18.53 23.78
C ILE A 223 -13.52 -18.38 24.89
N PRO A 224 -14.36 -17.34 24.85
CA PRO A 224 -15.34 -17.12 25.92
C PRO A 224 -16.51 -18.09 25.86
N ASP A 225 -17.13 -18.33 27.02
CA ASP A 225 -18.43 -18.97 27.09
C ASP A 225 -19.50 -18.04 26.48
N PHE A 226 -20.30 -18.57 25.55
CA PHE A 226 -21.32 -17.81 24.84
C PHE A 226 -22.49 -18.72 24.47
N ASP A 227 -23.71 -18.19 24.57
CA ASP A 227 -24.92 -18.92 24.22
C ASP A 227 -25.06 -19.01 22.69
N MET A 228 -24.58 -20.12 22.14
CA MET A 228 -24.54 -20.34 20.70
C MET A 228 -25.93 -20.70 20.16
N PRO A 229 -26.38 -20.10 19.03
CA PRO A 229 -27.62 -20.51 18.40
C PRO A 229 -27.53 -21.97 17.91
N PRO A 230 -28.67 -22.64 17.65
CA PRO A 230 -28.67 -24.03 17.20
C PRO A 230 -27.76 -24.27 15.97
N GLY A 231 -26.78 -25.15 16.11
CA GLY A 231 -25.79 -25.45 15.07
C GLY A 231 -24.64 -24.44 14.93
N GLY A 232 -24.45 -23.51 15.89
CA GLY A 232 -23.32 -22.59 15.95
C GLY A 232 -23.44 -21.40 14.98
N LEU A 233 -22.37 -20.61 14.84
CA LEU A 233 -22.37 -19.37 14.04
C LEU A 233 -21.70 -19.51 12.66
N ASN A 234 -21.00 -20.62 12.43
CA ASN A 234 -20.19 -20.85 11.22
C ASN A 234 -21.04 -21.14 9.98
N ILE A 235 -20.41 -21.01 8.82
CA ILE A 235 -21.02 -21.24 7.50
C ILE A 235 -21.64 -22.63 7.36
N ARG A 236 -22.81 -22.72 6.70
CA ARG A 236 -23.60 -23.95 6.52
C ARG A 236 -24.69 -23.79 5.45
N HIS A 237 -25.29 -24.90 4.99
CA HIS A 237 -26.19 -24.94 3.82
C HIS A 237 -27.69 -24.82 4.15
N GLU A 238 -28.06 -25.17 5.36
CA GLU A 238 -29.43 -25.29 5.86
C GLU A 238 -30.07 -23.94 6.24
N ILE A 239 -29.38 -22.82 5.99
CA ILE A 239 -29.81 -21.48 6.36
C ILE A 239 -29.99 -20.65 5.11
N ASP A 240 -31.20 -20.12 4.94
CA ASP A 240 -31.53 -19.20 3.87
C ASP A 240 -31.01 -17.77 4.15
N MET A 241 -31.34 -16.84 3.27
CA MET A 241 -30.82 -15.47 3.34
C MET A 241 -31.29 -14.73 4.62
N LEU A 242 -32.51 -14.97 5.08
CA LEU A 242 -33.05 -14.33 6.29
C LEU A 242 -32.43 -14.91 7.56
N GLY A 243 -32.23 -16.22 7.62
CA GLY A 243 -31.56 -16.84 8.76
C GLY A 243 -30.08 -16.44 8.87
N GLN A 244 -29.41 -16.15 7.76
CA GLN A 244 -28.05 -15.59 7.78
C GLN A 244 -28.02 -14.17 8.33
N GLU A 245 -28.97 -13.32 7.92
CA GLU A 245 -29.15 -11.95 8.42
C GLU A 245 -29.46 -11.94 9.92
N GLU A 246 -30.47 -12.71 10.35
CA GLU A 246 -30.86 -12.86 11.76
C GLU A 246 -29.64 -13.20 12.62
N ARG A 247 -28.87 -14.21 12.22
CA ARG A 247 -27.65 -14.62 12.96
C ARG A 247 -26.61 -13.52 13.03
N LEU A 248 -26.37 -12.80 11.94
CA LEU A 248 -25.39 -11.72 11.90
C LEU A 248 -25.77 -10.61 12.89
N HIS A 249 -27.04 -10.21 12.91
CA HIS A 249 -27.55 -9.13 13.74
C HIS A 249 -27.73 -9.53 15.21
N GLU A 250 -28.29 -10.71 15.48
CA GLU A 250 -28.69 -11.13 16.84
C GLU A 250 -27.57 -11.84 17.60
N HIS A 251 -26.64 -12.52 16.90
CA HIS A 251 -25.65 -13.37 17.56
C HIS A 251 -24.19 -13.04 17.21
N LYS A 252 -23.83 -12.96 15.91
CA LYS A 252 -22.41 -12.86 15.50
C LYS A 252 -21.74 -11.59 16.03
N ARG A 253 -22.43 -10.45 15.99
CA ARG A 253 -21.91 -9.18 16.55
C ARG A 253 -21.66 -9.29 18.06
N ALA A 254 -22.60 -9.87 18.80
CA ALA A 254 -22.47 -10.08 20.24
C ALA A 254 -21.33 -11.05 20.58
N ALA A 255 -21.17 -12.13 19.79
CA ALA A 255 -20.05 -13.06 19.93
C ALA A 255 -18.69 -12.36 19.67
N ALA A 256 -18.60 -11.51 18.65
CA ALA A 256 -17.39 -10.72 18.40
C ALA A 256 -17.07 -9.80 19.60
N SER A 257 -18.05 -9.10 20.17
CA SER A 257 -17.88 -8.29 21.38
C SER A 257 -17.43 -9.13 22.59
N ALA A 258 -18.02 -10.31 22.81
CA ALA A 258 -17.61 -11.21 23.89
C ALA A 258 -16.15 -11.66 23.73
N PHE A 259 -15.72 -11.97 22.50
CA PHE A 259 -14.33 -12.31 22.19
C PHE A 259 -13.38 -11.14 22.45
N ILE A 260 -13.75 -9.93 21.99
CA ILE A 260 -12.98 -8.70 22.22
C ILE A 260 -12.76 -8.48 23.72
N HIS A 261 -13.82 -8.64 24.52
CA HIS A 261 -13.79 -8.49 25.97
C HIS A 261 -12.86 -9.52 26.64
N ALA A 262 -13.07 -10.81 26.36
CA ALA A 262 -12.32 -11.90 26.98
C ALA A 262 -10.81 -11.87 26.69
N ASN A 263 -10.42 -11.30 25.54
CA ASN A 263 -9.01 -11.19 25.13
C ASN A 263 -8.40 -9.82 25.42
N GLY A 264 -9.12 -8.89 26.06
CA GLY A 264 -8.62 -7.57 26.42
C GLY A 264 -8.07 -6.76 25.24
N LEU A 265 -8.68 -6.89 24.04
CA LEU A 265 -8.15 -6.27 22.83
C LEU A 265 -8.13 -4.74 22.90
N ASN A 266 -9.05 -4.15 23.68
CA ASN A 266 -9.05 -2.74 24.00
C ASN A 266 -8.52 -2.56 25.44
N ARG A 267 -7.44 -1.80 25.60
CA ARG A 267 -6.65 -1.78 26.85
C ARG A 267 -6.50 -0.38 27.43
N THR A 268 -6.66 -0.27 28.75
CA THR A 268 -6.22 0.92 29.50
C THR A 268 -4.71 0.84 29.69
N VAL A 269 -3.97 1.73 29.03
CA VAL A 269 -2.51 1.82 29.04
C VAL A 269 -2.02 2.65 30.22
N TYR A 270 -2.65 3.80 30.48
CA TYR A 270 -2.42 4.59 31.70
C TYR A 270 -3.68 4.56 32.52
N SER A 271 -3.58 4.19 33.80
CA SER A 271 -4.75 4.07 34.69
C SER A 271 -5.39 5.41 35.06
N GLY A 272 -4.57 6.47 35.10
CA GLY A 272 -4.93 7.78 35.63
C GLY A 272 -5.00 7.83 37.16
N GLY A 273 -4.41 6.84 37.84
CA GLY A 273 -4.30 6.81 39.30
C GLY A 273 -5.64 6.72 40.03
N ARG A 274 -5.71 7.31 41.24
CA ARG A 274 -6.87 7.17 42.14
C ARG A 274 -8.07 8.02 41.75
N ASN A 275 -7.85 9.12 41.03
CA ASN A 275 -8.89 10.09 40.67
C ASN A 275 -8.70 10.58 39.22
N PRO A 276 -8.92 9.71 38.23
CA PRO A 276 -8.79 10.08 36.83
C PRO A 276 -9.90 11.05 36.43
N LYS A 277 -9.55 12.12 35.71
CA LYS A 277 -10.48 13.17 35.26
C LYS A 277 -10.53 13.32 33.75
N LEU A 278 -9.39 13.12 33.07
CA LEU A 278 -9.27 13.22 31.62
C LEU A 278 -8.92 11.84 31.03
N GLY A 279 -9.71 11.39 30.06
CA GLY A 279 -9.39 10.20 29.26
C GLY A 279 -8.91 10.57 27.87
N ILE A 280 -7.95 9.82 27.36
CA ILE A 280 -7.50 9.88 25.96
C ILE A 280 -7.76 8.51 25.36
N ILE A 281 -8.56 8.47 24.29
CA ILE A 281 -8.82 7.25 23.51
C ILE A 281 -8.09 7.37 22.18
N THR A 282 -7.38 6.33 21.79
CA THR A 282 -6.65 6.30 20.52
C THR A 282 -6.51 4.89 19.97
N ILE A 283 -6.01 4.75 18.76
CA ILE A 283 -6.08 3.54 17.95
C ILE A 283 -4.93 3.48 16.94
N GLY A 284 -4.51 2.26 16.56
CA GLY A 284 -3.62 2.03 15.43
C GLY A 284 -2.35 2.88 15.51
N LYS A 285 -1.90 3.39 14.35
CA LYS A 285 -0.77 4.33 14.25
C LYS A 285 -0.87 5.48 15.27
N SER A 286 -2.05 6.09 15.39
CA SER A 286 -2.24 7.26 16.26
C SER A 286 -1.96 6.97 17.72
N TYR A 287 -1.98 5.70 18.16
CA TYR A 287 -1.52 5.35 19.49
C TYR A 287 -0.04 5.70 19.70
N LEU A 288 0.83 5.43 18.73
CA LEU A 288 2.25 5.78 18.81
C LEU A 288 2.42 7.31 18.76
N ASP A 289 1.64 7.99 17.91
CA ASP A 289 1.66 9.45 17.82
C ASP A 289 1.20 10.12 19.13
N VAL A 290 0.14 9.60 19.78
CA VAL A 290 -0.33 10.07 21.10
C VAL A 290 0.72 9.80 22.19
N ARG A 291 1.40 8.66 22.15
CA ARG A 291 2.48 8.35 23.09
C ARG A 291 3.63 9.35 22.97
N GLN A 292 4.05 9.65 21.74
CA GLN A 292 5.06 10.69 21.47
C GLN A 292 4.57 12.06 21.94
N ALA A 293 3.33 12.43 21.59
CA ALA A 293 2.74 13.71 21.96
C ALA A 293 2.69 13.93 23.48
N LEU A 294 2.35 12.88 24.25
CA LEU A 294 2.37 12.93 25.71
C LEU A 294 3.79 13.11 26.26
N GLU A 295 4.79 12.43 25.68
CA GLU A 295 6.21 12.60 26.07
C GLU A 295 6.72 14.01 25.77
N ASP A 296 6.38 14.57 24.60
CA ASP A 296 6.78 15.93 24.20
C ASP A 296 6.27 16.98 25.17
N ILE A 297 5.05 16.80 25.71
CA ILE A 297 4.48 17.66 26.76
C ILE A 297 4.84 17.25 28.20
N GLY A 298 5.74 16.27 28.37
CA GLY A 298 6.32 15.89 29.66
C GLY A 298 5.47 14.93 30.51
N ILE A 299 4.61 14.14 29.87
CA ILE A 299 3.66 13.24 30.52
C ILE A 299 4.02 11.79 30.21
N ASP A 300 4.78 11.18 31.11
CA ASP A 300 4.93 9.74 31.19
C ASP A 300 3.77 9.10 31.98
N GLU A 301 3.82 7.77 32.16
CA GLU A 301 2.81 7.04 32.93
C GLU A 301 2.71 7.51 34.39
N ASN A 302 3.86 7.81 35.01
CA ASN A 302 3.90 8.25 36.41
C ASN A 302 3.26 9.62 36.59
N ALA A 303 3.57 10.56 35.68
CA ALA A 303 2.93 11.86 35.63
C ALA A 303 1.44 11.73 35.36
N ALA A 304 1.04 10.93 34.37
CA ALA A 304 -0.37 10.67 34.04
C ALA A 304 -1.16 10.14 35.24
N ASN A 305 -0.61 9.17 35.98
CA ASN A 305 -1.23 8.62 37.18
C ASN A 305 -1.32 9.64 38.34
N ARG A 306 -0.34 10.55 38.46
CA ARG A 306 -0.34 11.60 39.49
C ARG A 306 -1.39 12.67 39.21
N ILE A 307 -1.56 13.05 37.95
CA ILE A 307 -2.41 14.19 37.57
C ILE A 307 -3.80 13.77 37.05
N GLY A 308 -4.10 12.47 36.99
CA GLY A 308 -5.44 11.99 36.67
C GLY A 308 -5.73 11.83 35.18
N ILE A 309 -4.74 11.44 34.37
CA ILE A 309 -4.90 11.19 32.93
C ILE A 309 -4.92 9.68 32.64
N ARG A 310 -6.00 9.23 31.99
CA ARG A 310 -6.16 7.86 31.53
C ARG A 310 -5.88 7.78 30.03
N LEU A 311 -5.17 6.74 29.58
CA LEU A 311 -4.91 6.48 28.16
C LEU A 311 -5.48 5.12 27.81
N PHE A 312 -6.29 5.04 26.76
CA PHE A 312 -6.94 3.82 26.30
C PHE A 312 -6.64 3.59 24.84
N LYS A 313 -6.10 2.40 24.57
CA LYS A 313 -5.78 1.95 23.23
C LYS A 313 -6.87 0.99 22.77
N VAL A 314 -7.54 1.34 21.70
CA VAL A 314 -8.52 0.49 21.01
C VAL A 314 -7.77 -0.41 20.03
N GLY A 315 -7.86 -1.72 20.22
CA GLY A 315 -7.37 -2.72 19.26
C GLY A 315 -8.44 -3.08 18.22
N CYS A 316 -9.71 -3.10 18.63
CA CYS A 316 -10.87 -3.37 17.78
C CYS A 316 -11.79 -2.14 17.72
N PRO A 317 -11.67 -1.25 16.71
CA PRO A 317 -12.54 -0.07 16.55
C PRO A 317 -14.00 -0.39 16.30
N TRP A 318 -14.30 -1.56 15.73
CA TRP A 318 -15.66 -1.97 15.44
C TRP A 318 -15.79 -3.50 15.51
N PRO A 319 -16.79 -4.04 16.24
CA PRO A 319 -17.67 -3.32 17.14
C PRO A 319 -16.90 -2.82 18.38
N LEU A 320 -17.14 -1.57 18.79
CA LEU A 320 -16.54 -1.06 20.03
C LEU A 320 -17.25 -1.69 21.24
N ASP A 321 -16.49 -2.44 22.05
CA ASP A 321 -17.02 -3.13 23.23
C ASP A 321 -17.51 -2.14 24.31
N TYR A 322 -18.79 -2.24 24.68
CA TYR A 322 -19.43 -1.37 25.66
C TYR A 322 -18.76 -1.47 27.04
N GLN A 323 -18.44 -2.69 27.50
CA GLN A 323 -17.95 -2.88 28.86
C GLN A 323 -16.58 -2.24 29.06
N HIS A 324 -15.65 -2.45 28.12
CA HIS A 324 -14.36 -1.77 28.13
C HIS A 324 -14.49 -0.25 28.13
N VAL A 325 -15.40 0.30 27.31
CA VAL A 325 -15.65 1.74 27.23
C VAL A 325 -16.25 2.28 28.53
N ALA A 326 -17.22 1.59 29.12
CA ALA A 326 -17.86 1.99 30.37
C ALA A 326 -16.88 1.98 31.54
N ASP A 327 -16.04 0.95 31.63
CA ASP A 327 -14.99 0.87 32.66
C ASP A 327 -13.93 1.95 32.49
N PHE A 328 -13.52 2.23 31.25
CA PHE A 328 -12.62 3.34 30.94
C PHE A 328 -13.23 4.71 31.26
N ALA A 329 -14.51 4.93 30.96
CA ALA A 329 -15.17 6.22 31.10
C ALA A 329 -15.54 6.56 32.55
N ARG A 330 -15.59 5.57 33.45
CA ARG A 330 -15.97 5.74 34.85
C ARG A 330 -15.07 6.76 35.56
N GLY A 331 -15.70 7.82 36.09
CA GLY A 331 -15.05 8.88 36.86
C GLY A 331 -14.45 10.02 36.03
N LEU A 332 -14.44 9.90 34.69
CA LEU A 332 -13.91 10.94 33.82
C LEU A 332 -14.88 12.10 33.67
N GLU A 333 -14.34 13.32 33.62
CA GLU A 333 -15.05 14.55 33.28
C GLU A 333 -15.04 14.77 31.76
N THR A 334 -13.91 14.47 31.11
CA THR A 334 -13.69 14.69 29.67
C THR A 334 -12.99 13.49 29.04
N ILE A 335 -13.38 13.12 27.81
CA ILE A 335 -12.71 12.16 26.95
C ILE A 335 -12.30 12.85 25.65
N VAL A 336 -11.03 12.74 25.29
CA VAL A 336 -10.47 13.17 24.01
C VAL A 336 -10.23 11.96 23.12
N VAL A 337 -10.84 11.92 21.94
CA VAL A 337 -10.70 10.84 20.96
C VAL A 337 -9.73 11.26 19.87
N VAL A 338 -8.61 10.55 19.77
CA VAL A 338 -7.58 10.74 18.74
C VAL A 338 -7.64 9.54 17.78
N GLU A 339 -8.41 9.71 16.72
CA GLU A 339 -8.54 8.73 15.63
C GLU A 339 -8.29 9.43 14.28
N GLU A 340 -7.77 8.71 13.29
CA GLU A 340 -7.57 9.23 11.93
C GLU A 340 -8.91 9.40 11.19
N LYS A 341 -8.92 10.19 10.11
CA LYS A 341 -10.04 10.26 9.16
C LYS A 341 -11.41 10.58 9.78
N ARG A 342 -12.42 9.75 9.57
CA ARG A 342 -13.79 9.99 10.03
C ARG A 342 -13.96 9.52 11.48
N SER A 343 -14.93 10.09 12.19
CA SER A 343 -15.27 9.69 13.56
C SER A 343 -15.96 8.32 13.58
N LEU A 344 -15.24 7.25 13.92
CA LEU A 344 -15.82 5.92 14.10
C LEU A 344 -15.94 5.59 15.59
N ILE A 345 -14.86 5.78 16.34
CA ILE A 345 -14.83 5.55 17.79
C ILE A 345 -15.67 6.63 18.49
N GLU A 346 -15.48 7.91 18.13
CA GLU A 346 -16.16 9.02 18.79
C GLU A 346 -17.70 8.92 18.72
N VAL A 347 -18.24 8.42 17.60
CA VAL A 347 -19.69 8.20 17.43
C VAL A 347 -20.17 7.03 18.29
N GLN A 348 -19.49 5.88 18.23
CA GLN A 348 -19.83 4.71 19.04
C GLN A 348 -19.70 4.98 20.54
N LEU A 349 -18.77 5.83 20.97
CA LEU A 349 -18.66 6.23 22.37
C LEU A 349 -19.90 6.98 22.84
N ARG A 350 -20.39 7.94 22.05
CA ARG A 350 -21.62 8.66 22.39
C ARG A 350 -22.82 7.73 22.41
N GLU A 351 -22.96 6.87 21.40
CA GLU A 351 -24.03 5.87 21.31
C GLU A 351 -24.05 4.94 22.53
N ASN A 352 -22.89 4.48 22.97
CA ASN A 352 -22.77 3.59 24.13
C ASN A 352 -22.97 4.31 25.47
N LEU A 353 -22.45 5.53 25.63
CA LEU A 353 -22.39 6.19 26.95
C LEU A 353 -23.56 7.14 27.23
N TYR A 354 -24.01 7.92 26.23
CA TYR A 354 -25.01 8.95 26.47
C TYR A 354 -26.41 8.34 26.62
N GLY A 355 -27.11 8.75 27.68
CA GLY A 355 -28.33 8.06 28.15
C GLY A 355 -28.07 7.12 29.34
N SER A 356 -26.80 6.82 29.65
CA SER A 356 -26.41 6.14 30.89
C SER A 356 -26.05 7.12 32.01
N ALA A 357 -25.62 6.63 33.18
CA ALA A 357 -25.07 7.47 34.25
C ALA A 357 -23.65 8.03 33.93
N ILE A 358 -22.96 7.47 32.93
CA ILE A 358 -21.60 7.85 32.54
C ILE A 358 -21.68 8.76 31.31
N GLN A 359 -21.57 10.08 31.52
CA GLN A 359 -21.70 11.08 30.45
C GLN A 359 -20.58 12.13 30.50
N PRO A 360 -19.31 11.74 30.29
CA PRO A 360 -18.22 12.71 30.18
C PRO A 360 -18.41 13.58 28.93
N ALA A 361 -17.79 14.76 28.92
CA ALA A 361 -17.67 15.56 27.70
C ALA A 361 -16.78 14.82 26.69
N ILE A 362 -17.32 14.44 25.53
CA ILE A 362 -16.56 13.76 24.46
C ILE A 362 -16.19 14.76 23.36
N VAL A 363 -14.89 14.97 23.17
CA VAL A 363 -14.29 15.75 22.08
C VAL A 363 -13.33 14.90 21.26
N GLY A 364 -13.03 15.31 20.03
CA GLY A 364 -12.15 14.55 19.15
C GLY A 364 -12.01 15.25 17.81
N LYS A 365 -12.87 14.94 16.84
CA LYS A 365 -12.91 15.67 15.56
C LYS A 365 -13.21 17.14 15.76
N LYS A 366 -14.16 17.43 16.64
CA LYS A 366 -14.54 18.77 17.05
C LYS A 366 -14.20 19.01 18.51
N ASP A 367 -13.83 20.24 18.84
CA ASP A 367 -13.65 20.69 20.21
C ASP A 367 -14.99 21.09 20.87
N GLU A 368 -14.91 21.63 22.09
CA GLU A 368 -16.07 22.04 22.87
C GLU A 368 -16.81 23.26 22.28
N ARG A 369 -16.22 23.94 21.29
CA ARG A 369 -16.78 25.11 20.60
C ARG A 369 -17.35 24.75 19.22
N GLY A 370 -17.14 23.51 18.76
CA GLY A 370 -17.51 23.05 17.42
C GLY A 370 -16.44 23.32 16.34
N ASP A 371 -15.27 23.84 16.74
CA ASP A 371 -14.13 24.06 15.87
C ASP A 371 -13.39 22.73 15.63
N TRP A 372 -12.64 22.62 14.53
CA TRP A 372 -11.87 21.41 14.25
C TRP A 372 -10.75 21.24 15.28
N LEU A 373 -10.73 20.09 15.95
CA LEU A 373 -9.66 19.68 16.84
C LEU A 373 -8.74 18.68 16.14
N PHE A 374 -9.30 17.55 15.70
CA PHE A 374 -8.62 16.60 14.82
C PHE A 374 -9.35 16.52 13.47
N PRO A 375 -8.82 17.15 12.39
CA PRO A 375 -9.48 17.19 11.09
C PRO A 375 -9.77 15.80 10.52
N ALA A 376 -10.87 15.68 9.78
CA ALA A 376 -11.20 14.42 9.12
C ALA A 376 -10.44 14.16 7.81
N LYS A 377 -9.72 15.17 7.32
CA LYS A 377 -8.91 15.13 6.09
C LYS A 377 -7.43 15.02 6.46
N GLY A 378 -6.63 14.49 5.53
CA GLY A 378 -5.20 14.31 5.75
C GLY A 378 -4.89 13.21 6.78
N ALA A 379 -3.69 13.25 7.33
CA ALA A 379 -3.21 12.46 8.45
C ALA A 379 -2.98 13.40 9.65
N LEU A 380 -3.05 12.89 10.88
CA LEU A 380 -2.78 13.69 12.06
C LEU A 380 -1.27 13.93 12.26
N ASP A 381 -0.91 15.15 12.67
CA ASP A 381 0.45 15.51 13.06
C ASP A 381 0.66 15.30 14.57
N PRO A 382 1.72 14.61 15.02
CA PRO A 382 1.99 14.40 16.44
C PRO A 382 2.11 15.69 17.27
N ASN A 383 2.63 16.78 16.70
CA ASN A 383 2.72 18.06 17.40
C ASN A 383 1.34 18.71 17.56
N GLU A 384 0.48 18.61 16.55
CA GLU A 384 -0.92 19.08 16.66
C GLU A 384 -1.66 18.28 17.75
N ILE A 385 -1.43 16.96 17.82
CA ILE A 385 -1.93 16.11 18.91
C ILE A 385 -1.40 16.59 20.27
N ALA A 386 -0.10 16.85 20.38
CA ALA A 386 0.53 17.32 21.62
C ALA A 386 -0.04 18.66 22.11
N ILE A 387 -0.20 19.62 21.21
CA ILE A 387 -0.81 20.92 21.49
C ILE A 387 -2.27 20.73 21.93
N ALA A 388 -3.04 19.96 21.15
CA ALA A 388 -4.43 19.66 21.43
C ALA A 388 -4.62 19.04 22.82
N LEU A 389 -3.87 17.98 23.13
CA LEU A 389 -3.93 17.29 24.42
C LEU A 389 -3.48 18.20 25.57
N GLY A 390 -2.35 18.89 25.41
CA GLY A 390 -1.81 19.79 26.44
C GLY A 390 -2.80 20.88 26.85
N GLU A 391 -3.50 21.49 25.90
CA GLU A 391 -4.54 22.49 26.19
C GLU A 391 -5.72 21.91 26.99
N ARG A 392 -6.21 20.71 26.64
CA ARG A 392 -7.32 20.07 27.35
C ARG A 392 -6.90 19.59 28.73
N ILE A 393 -5.64 19.19 28.89
CA ILE A 393 -5.06 18.85 30.20
C ILE A 393 -5.02 20.09 31.09
N LEU A 394 -4.49 21.21 30.61
CA LEU A 394 -4.45 22.47 31.37
C LEU A 394 -5.85 22.96 31.78
N ARG A 395 -6.85 22.73 30.92
CA ARG A 395 -8.25 23.09 31.16
C ARG A 395 -8.95 22.17 32.17
N THR A 396 -8.77 20.85 32.05
CA THR A 396 -9.56 19.85 32.80
C THR A 396 -8.91 19.47 34.12
N ILE A 397 -7.58 19.34 34.13
CA ILE A 397 -6.82 18.94 35.32
C ILE A 397 -6.46 20.16 36.17
N GLY A 398 -5.96 21.22 35.53
CA GLY A 398 -5.53 22.46 36.17
C GLY A 398 -4.24 23.03 35.58
N PRO A 399 -3.83 24.23 36.03
CA PRO A 399 -2.66 24.92 35.50
C PRO A 399 -1.36 24.15 35.80
N SER A 400 -0.47 24.11 34.80
CA SER A 400 0.89 23.56 34.91
C SER A 400 1.84 24.39 34.06
N GLU A 401 2.81 25.04 34.70
CA GLU A 401 3.80 25.87 34.01
C GLU A 401 4.64 25.06 33.02
N GLU A 402 5.01 23.83 33.39
CA GLU A 402 5.81 22.94 32.54
C GLU A 402 5.06 22.57 31.25
N ILE A 403 3.82 22.10 31.37
CA ILE A 403 2.99 21.71 30.22
C ILE A 403 2.73 22.93 29.34
N ALA A 404 2.37 24.07 29.94
CA ALA A 404 2.12 25.31 29.21
C ALA A 404 3.36 25.78 28.43
N ALA A 405 4.55 25.72 29.02
CA ALA A 405 5.79 26.09 28.34
C ALA A 405 6.12 25.17 27.16
N ARG A 406 5.94 23.84 27.33
CA ARG A 406 6.16 22.87 26.25
C ARG A 406 5.16 23.05 25.10
N VAL A 407 3.87 23.24 25.41
CA VAL A 407 2.83 23.54 24.41
C VAL A 407 3.14 24.84 23.66
N ALA A 408 3.55 25.90 24.36
CA ALA A 408 3.93 27.17 23.73
C ALA A 408 5.12 27.00 22.77
N LYS A 409 6.12 26.21 23.16
CA LYS A 409 7.27 25.88 22.32
C LYS A 409 6.87 25.11 21.06
N LEU A 410 6.00 24.10 21.19
CA LEU A 410 5.48 23.34 20.04
C LEU A 410 4.69 24.23 19.07
N ARG A 411 3.85 25.13 19.59
CA ARG A 411 3.15 26.13 18.76
C ARG A 411 4.11 27.02 18.01
N GLN A 412 5.19 27.46 18.64
CA GLN A 412 6.22 28.26 17.99
C GLN A 412 6.88 27.48 16.84
N PHE A 413 7.23 26.21 17.05
CA PHE A 413 7.80 25.37 16.00
C PHE A 413 6.83 25.13 14.84
N GLN A 414 5.55 24.89 15.13
CA GLN A 414 4.52 24.74 14.11
C GLN A 414 4.32 26.04 13.29
N ALA A 415 4.36 27.20 13.93
CA ALA A 415 4.32 28.49 13.22
C ALA A 415 5.55 28.66 12.30
N MET A 416 6.75 28.31 12.77
CA MET A 416 7.97 28.36 11.95
C MET A 416 7.91 27.40 10.76
N LEU A 417 7.35 26.19 10.95
CA LEU A 417 7.15 25.22 9.88
C LEU A 417 6.15 25.72 8.84
N ALA A 418 5.04 26.34 9.27
CA ALA A 418 4.04 26.93 8.38
C ALA A 418 4.61 28.07 7.51
N ASP A 419 5.58 28.81 8.05
CA ASP A 419 6.31 29.87 7.33
C ASP A 419 7.44 29.33 6.44
N THR A 420 7.75 28.03 6.52
CA THR A 420 8.80 27.41 5.71
C THR A 420 8.31 27.23 4.27
N VAL A 421 9.01 27.86 3.33
CA VAL A 421 8.73 27.70 1.90
C VAL A 421 9.39 26.42 1.40
N ASP A 422 8.60 25.51 0.85
CA ASP A 422 9.13 24.35 0.13
C ASP A 422 10.01 24.84 -1.04
N ILE A 423 11.30 24.49 -0.99
CA ILE A 423 12.32 24.91 -1.98
C ILE A 423 12.02 24.27 -3.35
N GLY A 424 11.17 23.24 -3.41
CA GLY A 424 10.52 22.80 -4.64
C GLY A 424 9.98 21.37 -4.57
N SER A 425 8.74 21.20 -5.03
CA SER A 425 8.15 19.86 -5.20
C SER A 425 8.74 19.14 -6.42
N ARG A 426 9.18 17.90 -6.23
CA ARG A 426 9.62 17.03 -7.33
C ARG A 426 8.43 16.28 -7.92
N THR A 427 7.89 16.80 -9.03
CA THR A 427 6.86 16.11 -9.80
C THR A 427 7.36 14.72 -10.25
N PRO A 428 6.59 13.65 -10.04
CA PRO A 428 6.92 12.30 -10.52
C PRO A 428 7.03 12.25 -12.06
N PHE A 429 8.09 11.62 -12.58
CA PHE A 429 8.30 11.43 -14.02
C PHE A 429 8.53 9.96 -14.40
N PHE A 430 8.40 9.66 -15.71
CA PHE A 430 8.72 8.34 -16.24
C PHE A 430 10.20 8.00 -16.07
N CYS A 431 10.48 6.71 -15.86
CA CYS A 431 11.85 6.19 -15.80
C CYS A 431 12.67 6.54 -17.05
N SER A 432 13.99 6.61 -16.94
CA SER A 432 14.88 6.77 -18.10
C SER A 432 14.60 5.69 -19.15
N GLY A 433 14.35 6.07 -20.40
CA GLY A 433 14.02 5.14 -21.48
C GLY A 433 12.68 4.41 -21.33
N CYS A 434 11.74 4.95 -20.55
CA CYS A 434 10.39 4.41 -20.42
C CYS A 434 9.64 4.44 -21.76
N PRO A 435 8.98 3.34 -22.18
CA PRO A 435 8.15 3.32 -23.40
C PRO A 435 7.03 4.36 -23.37
N HIS A 436 6.48 4.65 -22.18
CA HIS A 436 5.40 5.61 -22.01
C HIS A 436 5.78 7.05 -22.39
N ASN A 437 7.08 7.40 -22.47
CA ASN A 437 7.50 8.71 -22.99
C ASN A 437 7.05 8.96 -24.43
N SER A 438 6.92 7.90 -25.23
CA SER A 438 6.40 7.97 -26.59
C SER A 438 4.94 7.51 -26.65
N SER A 439 4.60 6.40 -25.97
CA SER A 439 3.30 5.77 -26.11
C SER A 439 2.13 6.60 -25.59
N THR A 440 2.34 7.54 -24.66
CA THR A 440 1.26 8.41 -24.14
C THR A 440 1.05 9.66 -24.98
N LYS A 441 1.90 9.95 -25.98
CA LYS A 441 1.65 11.05 -26.94
C LYS A 441 0.46 10.68 -27.84
N VAL A 442 -0.36 11.68 -28.19
CA VAL A 442 -1.48 11.54 -29.12
C VAL A 442 -1.36 12.57 -30.25
N PRO A 443 -1.98 12.31 -31.42
CA PRO A 443 -1.94 13.24 -32.55
C PRO A 443 -2.54 14.59 -32.20
N GLU A 444 -2.09 15.64 -32.90
CA GLU A 444 -2.65 16.98 -32.77
C GLU A 444 -4.19 16.98 -32.93
N GLY A 445 -4.86 17.79 -32.10
CA GLY A 445 -6.33 17.87 -32.01
C GLY A 445 -7.00 16.70 -31.29
N SER A 446 -6.24 15.67 -30.91
CA SER A 446 -6.74 14.50 -30.19
C SER A 446 -6.58 14.65 -28.68
N LEU A 447 -7.33 13.83 -27.95
CA LEU A 447 -7.35 13.84 -26.50
C LEU A 447 -7.21 12.39 -26.01
N ALA A 448 -6.40 12.17 -24.99
CA ALA A 448 -6.34 10.91 -24.27
C ALA A 448 -6.99 11.02 -22.90
N ALA A 449 -7.63 9.95 -22.44
CA ALA A 449 -7.92 9.76 -21.03
C ALA A 449 -6.78 9.00 -20.33
N ALA A 450 -6.50 9.36 -19.08
CA ALA A 450 -5.51 8.63 -18.28
C ALA A 450 -6.08 7.28 -17.84
N GLY A 451 -5.19 6.29 -17.67
CA GLY A 451 -5.49 5.03 -17.01
C GLY A 451 -4.77 4.91 -15.68
N ILE A 452 -5.22 3.99 -14.83
CA ILE A 452 -4.52 3.68 -13.57
C ILE A 452 -3.17 3.02 -13.88
N GLY A 453 -2.12 3.42 -13.16
CA GLY A 453 -0.75 2.99 -13.42
C GLY A 453 0.17 4.16 -13.75
N CYS A 454 1.29 3.87 -14.44
CA CYS A 454 2.20 4.93 -14.90
C CYS A 454 1.50 5.95 -15.81
N HIS A 455 0.43 5.55 -16.51
CA HIS A 455 -0.35 6.43 -17.39
C HIS A 455 -1.01 7.60 -16.66
N PHE A 456 -1.30 7.44 -15.36
CA PHE A 456 -1.82 8.52 -14.53
C PHE A 456 -0.86 9.72 -14.52
N MET A 457 0.45 9.46 -14.57
CA MET A 457 1.46 10.52 -14.58
C MET A 457 1.46 11.36 -15.86
N ALA A 458 0.84 10.89 -16.94
CA ALA A 458 0.74 11.68 -18.17
C ALA A 458 -0.13 12.95 -18.01
N LEU A 459 -0.96 13.02 -16.96
CA LEU A 459 -1.82 14.17 -16.65
C LEU A 459 -1.03 15.47 -16.43
N TRP A 460 0.21 15.37 -15.92
CA TRP A 460 1.06 16.53 -15.62
C TRP A 460 2.31 16.62 -16.52
N MET A 461 2.29 15.95 -17.68
CA MET A 461 3.43 15.89 -18.62
C MET A 461 3.16 16.58 -19.97
N ASP A 462 2.14 17.43 -20.05
CA ASP A 462 1.74 18.12 -21.29
C ASP A 462 1.57 17.14 -22.49
N ARG A 463 0.70 16.13 -22.29
CA ARG A 463 0.46 15.04 -23.25
C ARG A 463 -0.94 15.04 -23.86
N ASN A 464 -1.69 16.13 -23.76
CA ASN A 464 -3.13 16.17 -24.11
C ASN A 464 -3.92 15.02 -23.47
N THR A 465 -3.52 14.65 -22.25
CA THR A 465 -4.16 13.61 -21.44
C THR A 465 -4.97 14.30 -20.36
N VAL A 466 -6.25 13.95 -20.23
CA VAL A 466 -7.17 14.55 -19.25
C VAL A 466 -8.02 13.50 -18.58
N GLY A 467 -8.48 13.80 -17.37
CA GLY A 467 -9.39 12.92 -16.63
C GLY A 467 -8.79 11.55 -16.31
N PHE A 468 -9.47 10.85 -15.41
CA PHE A 468 -9.15 9.48 -15.00
C PHE A 468 -10.41 8.88 -14.39
N THR A 469 -10.38 7.57 -14.09
CA THR A 469 -11.48 6.84 -13.45
C THR A 469 -10.91 5.70 -12.62
N ALA A 470 -11.77 4.94 -11.94
CA ALA A 470 -11.39 3.75 -11.20
C ALA A 470 -10.80 2.66 -12.13
N MET A 471 -9.90 1.83 -11.58
CA MET A 471 -9.26 0.75 -12.33
C MET A 471 -10.29 -0.25 -12.87
N GLY A 472 -10.24 -0.51 -14.18
CA GLY A 472 -11.23 -1.29 -14.91
C GLY A 472 -12.37 -0.49 -15.52
N GLY A 473 -12.54 0.77 -15.12
CA GLY A 473 -13.54 1.68 -15.69
C GLY A 473 -13.01 2.51 -16.86
N GLU A 474 -11.70 2.42 -17.16
CA GLU A 474 -11.05 3.19 -18.22
C GLU A 474 -11.80 3.07 -19.55
N GLY A 475 -12.23 4.21 -20.09
CA GLY A 475 -12.95 4.31 -21.36
C GLY A 475 -14.47 4.31 -21.18
N ALA A 476 -14.99 3.70 -20.11
CA ALA A 476 -16.42 3.70 -19.82
C ALA A 476 -16.96 5.10 -19.53
N GLN A 477 -16.13 6.02 -18.99
CA GLN A 477 -16.53 7.41 -18.82
C GLN A 477 -16.87 8.09 -20.16
N TRP A 478 -16.24 7.67 -21.26
CA TRP A 478 -16.55 8.20 -22.59
C TRP A 478 -17.91 7.76 -23.09
N VAL A 479 -18.37 6.54 -22.74
CA VAL A 479 -19.72 6.08 -23.08
C VAL A 479 -20.78 7.06 -22.58
N GLY A 480 -20.61 7.60 -21.37
CA GLY A 480 -21.49 8.62 -20.81
C GLY A 480 -21.26 10.04 -21.36
N GLN A 481 -20.03 10.38 -21.75
CA GLN A 481 -19.68 11.72 -22.26
C GLN A 481 -19.99 11.91 -23.75
N ALA A 482 -19.79 10.88 -24.58
CA ALA A 482 -19.83 10.96 -26.03
C ALA A 482 -21.16 11.50 -26.58
N PRO A 483 -22.35 11.07 -26.08
CA PRO A 483 -23.63 11.56 -26.59
C PRO A 483 -23.86 13.07 -26.40
N PHE A 484 -23.11 13.70 -25.47
CA PHE A 484 -23.25 15.11 -25.13
C PHE A 484 -22.03 15.95 -25.55
N SER A 485 -21.13 15.37 -26.33
CA SER A 485 -19.88 16.01 -26.73
C SER A 485 -19.87 16.38 -28.21
N LYS A 486 -19.30 17.56 -28.53
CA LYS A 486 -18.95 17.91 -29.92
C LYS A 486 -17.72 17.14 -30.42
N ARG A 487 -16.97 16.50 -29.52
CA ARG A 487 -15.82 15.66 -29.85
C ARG A 487 -16.30 14.28 -30.27
N GLY A 488 -15.90 13.83 -31.45
CA GLY A 488 -16.35 12.56 -32.00
C GLY A 488 -15.55 11.34 -31.57
N HIS A 489 -14.38 11.51 -30.92
CA HIS A 489 -13.44 10.44 -30.59
C HIS A 489 -12.49 10.84 -29.45
N ILE A 490 -12.09 9.85 -28.63
CA ILE A 490 -10.97 9.97 -27.69
C ILE A 490 -10.05 8.73 -27.77
N PHE A 491 -8.82 8.88 -27.31
CA PHE A 491 -7.95 7.77 -26.95
C PHE A 491 -8.10 7.43 -25.45
N GLN A 492 -8.01 6.16 -25.07
CA GLN A 492 -7.94 5.74 -23.66
C GLN A 492 -6.63 4.98 -23.43
N ASN A 493 -5.76 5.50 -22.57
CA ASN A 493 -4.58 4.74 -22.14
C ASN A 493 -5.02 3.65 -21.16
N LEU A 494 -4.61 2.40 -21.41
CA LEU A 494 -4.93 1.24 -20.59
C LEU A 494 -3.67 0.39 -20.44
N GLY A 495 -3.30 -0.03 -19.23
CA GLY A 495 -2.19 -0.96 -19.04
C GLY A 495 -2.59 -2.40 -19.34
N ASP A 496 -1.63 -3.24 -19.70
CA ASP A 496 -1.80 -4.70 -19.77
C ASP A 496 -2.30 -5.30 -18.44
N GLY A 497 -1.74 -4.86 -17.30
CA GLY A 497 -2.23 -5.27 -15.99
C GLY A 497 -3.69 -4.89 -15.75
N THR A 498 -4.09 -3.65 -16.12
CA THR A 498 -5.48 -3.21 -15.99
C THR A 498 -6.42 -3.95 -16.95
N TYR A 499 -5.97 -4.19 -18.18
CA TYR A 499 -6.70 -4.97 -19.17
C TYR A 499 -7.07 -6.35 -18.61
N ASN A 500 -6.09 -7.04 -18.02
CA ASN A 500 -6.27 -8.35 -17.38
C ASN A 500 -7.18 -8.30 -16.15
N HIS A 501 -6.99 -7.28 -15.30
CA HIS A 501 -7.72 -7.11 -14.05
C HIS A 501 -9.23 -6.97 -14.26
N SER A 502 -9.65 -6.06 -15.14
CA SER A 502 -11.07 -5.85 -15.51
C SER A 502 -11.30 -4.92 -16.71
N GLY A 503 -10.25 -4.37 -17.33
CA GLY A 503 -10.37 -3.44 -18.46
C GLY A 503 -11.00 -4.06 -19.71
N ALA A 504 -10.94 -5.38 -19.87
CA ALA A 504 -11.69 -6.09 -20.92
C ALA A 504 -13.21 -5.84 -20.82
N LEU A 505 -13.77 -5.71 -19.61
CA LEU A 505 -15.19 -5.41 -19.41
C LEU A 505 -15.55 -3.99 -19.88
N ALA A 506 -14.66 -3.00 -19.70
CA ALA A 506 -14.88 -1.65 -20.22
C ALA A 506 -14.87 -1.62 -21.75
N ILE A 507 -13.99 -2.39 -22.40
CA ILE A 507 -13.98 -2.53 -23.86
C ILE A 507 -15.30 -3.15 -24.35
N ARG A 508 -15.77 -4.21 -23.69
CA ARG A 508 -17.06 -4.85 -23.99
C ARG A 508 -18.22 -3.85 -23.86
N PHE A 509 -18.23 -3.01 -22.82
CA PHE A 509 -19.27 -1.99 -22.66
C PHE A 509 -19.19 -0.91 -23.74
N ALA A 510 -17.99 -0.43 -24.09
CA ALA A 510 -17.80 0.53 -25.18
C ALA A 510 -18.26 -0.02 -26.54
N LEU A 511 -18.02 -1.31 -26.81
CA LEU A 511 -18.52 -2.00 -28.01
C LEU A 511 -20.06 -2.03 -28.02
N SER A 512 -20.67 -2.45 -26.92
CA SER A 512 -22.14 -2.56 -26.81
C SER A 512 -22.86 -1.22 -26.94
N SER A 513 -22.20 -0.11 -26.61
CA SER A 513 -22.75 1.24 -26.72
C SER A 513 -22.47 1.93 -28.06
N GLY A 514 -21.66 1.31 -28.93
CA GLY A 514 -21.24 1.93 -30.19
C GLY A 514 -20.36 3.17 -30.00
N ALA A 515 -19.65 3.28 -28.87
CA ALA A 515 -18.82 4.43 -28.58
C ALA A 515 -17.63 4.52 -29.56
N ASN A 516 -17.36 5.74 -30.05
CA ASN A 516 -16.19 6.01 -30.91
C ASN A 516 -14.96 6.27 -30.03
N ILE A 517 -14.12 5.25 -29.84
CA ILE A 517 -12.97 5.31 -28.92
C ILE A 517 -11.85 4.38 -29.38
N THR A 518 -10.60 4.82 -29.22
CA THR A 518 -9.43 3.96 -29.39
C THR A 518 -8.83 3.60 -28.03
N TYR A 519 -8.81 2.31 -27.69
CA TYR A 519 -8.09 1.82 -26.53
C TYR A 519 -6.61 1.61 -26.88
N LYS A 520 -5.73 2.34 -26.19
CA LYS A 520 -4.28 2.19 -26.25
C LYS A 520 -3.86 1.25 -25.13
N ILE A 521 -3.78 -0.04 -25.42
CA ILE A 521 -3.32 -1.06 -24.48
C ILE A 521 -1.79 -1.06 -24.51
N LEU A 522 -1.19 -0.54 -23.44
CA LEU A 522 0.24 -0.34 -23.31
C LEU A 522 0.84 -1.56 -22.59
N TYR A 523 1.31 -2.52 -23.38
CA TYR A 523 1.89 -3.78 -22.94
C TYR A 523 3.37 -3.59 -22.58
N ASN A 524 3.71 -3.81 -21.32
CA ASN A 524 5.06 -3.63 -20.79
C ASN A 524 5.59 -4.84 -20.01
N ASP A 525 4.82 -5.93 -19.97
CA ASP A 525 5.17 -7.25 -19.38
C ASP A 525 5.38 -7.22 -17.85
N ALA A 526 4.89 -6.17 -17.17
CA ALA A 526 5.02 -6.04 -15.73
C ALA A 526 4.01 -5.07 -15.11
N VAL A 527 3.48 -5.41 -13.93
CA VAL A 527 2.78 -4.43 -13.08
C VAL A 527 3.80 -3.49 -12.43
N ALA A 528 4.24 -2.50 -13.20
CA ALA A 528 5.47 -1.76 -12.97
C ALA A 528 5.56 -1.07 -11.61
N MET A 529 4.49 -0.38 -11.19
CA MET A 529 4.48 0.41 -9.95
C MET A 529 4.48 -0.45 -8.67
N THR A 530 4.21 -1.74 -8.78
CA THR A 530 4.24 -2.71 -7.65
C THR A 530 5.63 -3.35 -7.48
N GLY A 531 6.65 -2.76 -8.09
CA GLY A 531 7.99 -3.33 -8.09
C GLY A 531 8.20 -4.38 -9.18
N GLY A 532 7.51 -4.27 -10.32
CA GLY A 532 7.77 -5.06 -11.54
C GLY A 532 7.35 -6.53 -11.43
N GLN A 533 6.21 -6.78 -10.82
CA GLN A 533 5.63 -8.12 -10.68
C GLN A 533 4.98 -8.57 -12.00
N PRO A 534 4.92 -9.88 -12.31
CA PRO A 534 4.18 -10.36 -13.48
C PRO A 534 2.68 -10.08 -13.33
N HIS A 535 1.96 -9.94 -14.45
CA HIS A 535 0.50 -10.01 -14.43
C HIS A 535 0.01 -11.47 -14.38
N GLU A 536 -1.19 -11.69 -13.88
CA GLU A 536 -1.84 -13.00 -13.81
C GLU A 536 -2.10 -13.56 -15.21
N GLY A 537 -2.19 -14.89 -15.34
CA GLY A 537 -2.67 -15.54 -16.57
C GLY A 537 -1.73 -15.55 -17.78
N GLY A 538 -0.55 -14.93 -17.71
CA GLY A 538 0.48 -15.06 -18.75
C GLY A 538 0.08 -14.49 -20.12
N LEU A 539 -0.77 -13.46 -20.15
CA LEU A 539 -1.14 -12.72 -21.37
C LEU A 539 0.08 -12.38 -22.22
N THR A 540 -0.03 -12.63 -23.52
CA THR A 540 0.89 -12.11 -24.54
C THR A 540 0.16 -11.13 -25.46
N VAL A 541 0.91 -10.37 -26.26
CA VAL A 541 0.34 -9.37 -27.17
C VAL A 541 -0.62 -10.00 -28.20
N ASP A 542 -0.30 -11.19 -28.73
CA ASP A 542 -1.18 -11.91 -29.65
C ASP A 542 -2.41 -12.52 -28.96
N MET A 543 -2.30 -12.95 -27.69
CA MET A 543 -3.47 -13.36 -26.89
C MET A 543 -4.43 -12.19 -26.68
N ILE A 544 -3.92 -11.00 -26.32
CA ILE A 544 -4.74 -9.79 -26.18
C ILE A 544 -5.41 -9.45 -27.50
N ALA A 545 -4.67 -9.49 -28.63
CA ALA A 545 -5.23 -9.22 -29.95
C ALA A 545 -6.38 -10.19 -30.29
N LYS A 546 -6.22 -11.48 -30.00
CA LYS A 546 -7.27 -12.50 -30.20
C LYS A 546 -8.47 -12.27 -29.29
N GLN A 547 -8.25 -11.90 -28.03
CA GLN A 547 -9.33 -11.60 -27.09
C GLN A 547 -10.14 -10.39 -27.52
N VAL A 548 -9.51 -9.25 -27.83
CA VAL A 548 -10.25 -8.06 -28.28
C VAL A 548 -10.92 -8.28 -29.63
N ARG A 549 -10.34 -9.10 -30.52
CA ARG A 549 -11.00 -9.53 -31.75
C ARG A 549 -12.26 -10.34 -31.44
N ALA A 550 -12.19 -11.28 -30.51
CA ALA A 550 -13.33 -12.11 -30.12
C ALA A 550 -14.46 -11.30 -29.45
N GLU A 551 -14.13 -10.20 -28.78
CA GLU A 551 -15.12 -9.24 -28.26
C GLU A 551 -15.82 -8.44 -29.38
N GLY A 552 -15.22 -8.34 -30.58
CA GLY A 552 -15.79 -7.64 -31.74
C GLY A 552 -15.01 -6.41 -32.22
N VAL A 553 -13.76 -6.20 -31.76
CA VAL A 553 -12.91 -5.11 -32.29
C VAL A 553 -12.40 -5.45 -33.69
N GLU A 554 -12.81 -4.65 -34.68
CA GLU A 554 -12.44 -4.87 -36.08
C GLU A 554 -11.04 -4.35 -36.46
N ARG A 555 -10.66 -3.17 -35.94
CA ARG A 555 -9.38 -2.54 -36.23
C ARG A 555 -8.43 -2.66 -35.05
N ILE A 556 -7.38 -3.48 -35.22
CA ILE A 556 -6.33 -3.71 -34.23
C ILE A 556 -4.96 -3.36 -34.82
N ALA A 557 -4.25 -2.42 -34.22
CA ALA A 557 -2.87 -2.07 -34.60
C ALA A 557 -1.91 -2.49 -33.48
N VAL A 558 -0.86 -3.22 -33.83
CA VAL A 558 0.27 -3.52 -32.95
C VAL A 558 1.40 -2.57 -33.30
N VAL A 559 1.96 -1.89 -32.30
CA VAL A 559 3.07 -0.96 -32.45
C VAL A 559 4.19 -1.38 -31.51
N THR A 560 5.41 -1.54 -32.03
CA THR A 560 6.57 -1.99 -31.23
C THR A 560 7.89 -1.42 -31.75
N ASP A 561 8.92 -1.37 -30.91
CA ASP A 561 10.31 -1.05 -31.31
C ASP A 561 10.98 -2.18 -32.12
N GLU A 562 10.39 -3.38 -32.15
CA GLU A 562 10.98 -4.55 -32.80
C GLU A 562 9.95 -5.37 -33.63
N PRO A 563 9.34 -4.82 -34.71
CA PRO A 563 8.27 -5.52 -35.46
C PRO A 563 8.65 -6.92 -35.96
N ALA A 564 9.92 -7.09 -36.35
CA ALA A 564 10.45 -8.35 -36.84
C ALA A 564 10.41 -9.49 -35.81
N LYS A 565 10.28 -9.20 -34.50
CA LYS A 565 10.23 -10.24 -33.45
C LYS A 565 8.99 -11.13 -33.55
N TYR A 566 7.95 -10.67 -34.23
CA TYR A 566 6.71 -11.41 -34.42
C TYR A 566 6.71 -12.31 -35.66
N ALA A 567 7.63 -12.10 -36.59
CA ALA A 567 7.70 -12.89 -37.82
C ALA A 567 7.91 -14.38 -37.50
N GLY A 568 6.90 -15.20 -37.77
CA GLY A 568 6.90 -16.65 -37.57
C GLY A 568 6.90 -17.11 -36.10
N LYS A 569 6.66 -16.20 -35.14
CA LYS A 569 6.71 -16.52 -33.69
C LYS A 569 5.42 -16.22 -32.93
N ALA A 570 4.54 -15.41 -33.48
CA ALA A 570 3.23 -15.09 -32.91
C ALA A 570 2.16 -15.17 -34.00
N ASP A 571 0.95 -15.49 -33.60
CA ASP A 571 -0.19 -15.66 -34.49
C ASP A 571 -1.21 -14.56 -34.18
N PHE A 572 -1.36 -13.59 -35.07
CA PHE A 572 -2.29 -12.48 -34.88
C PHE A 572 -3.60 -12.72 -35.63
N PRO A 573 -4.75 -12.25 -35.11
CA PRO A 573 -6.02 -12.40 -35.80
C PRO A 573 -6.01 -11.67 -37.16
N PRO A 574 -6.77 -12.15 -38.16
CA PRO A 574 -6.89 -11.48 -39.45
C PRO A 574 -7.24 -9.99 -39.32
N GLY A 575 -6.66 -9.17 -40.19
CA GLY A 575 -6.85 -7.71 -40.17
C GLY A 575 -6.07 -6.94 -39.10
N ALA A 576 -5.36 -7.63 -38.20
CA ALA A 576 -4.38 -6.97 -37.34
C ALA A 576 -3.17 -6.51 -38.17
N THR A 577 -2.66 -5.31 -37.89
CA THR A 577 -1.47 -4.75 -38.55
C THR A 577 -0.35 -4.54 -37.54
N ILE A 578 0.91 -4.69 -37.96
CA ILE A 578 2.10 -4.54 -37.11
C ILE A 578 2.97 -3.41 -37.67
N HIS A 579 3.31 -2.43 -36.83
CA HIS A 579 4.02 -1.21 -37.20
C HIS A 579 5.22 -0.96 -36.28
N HIS A 580 6.21 -0.24 -36.80
CA HIS A 580 7.30 0.25 -35.95
C HIS A 580 6.81 1.43 -35.10
N ARG A 581 7.39 1.65 -33.92
CA ARG A 581 7.00 2.76 -33.03
C ARG A 581 7.19 4.16 -33.64
N ASP A 582 8.03 4.28 -34.66
CA ASP A 582 8.22 5.54 -35.39
C ASP A 582 6.98 5.94 -36.20
N ASP A 583 6.13 4.97 -36.57
CA ASP A 583 4.88 5.18 -37.28
C ASP A 583 3.70 5.47 -36.34
N LEU A 584 3.94 5.59 -35.02
CA LEU A 584 2.89 5.71 -34.00
C LEU A 584 1.91 6.86 -34.27
N ASP A 585 2.38 8.02 -34.71
CA ASP A 585 1.49 9.15 -35.00
C ASP A 585 0.59 8.87 -36.21
N LEU A 586 1.15 8.29 -37.28
CA LEU A 586 0.41 7.91 -38.48
C LEU A 586 -0.70 6.90 -38.15
N VAL A 587 -0.34 5.83 -37.40
CA VAL A 587 -1.27 4.79 -36.98
C VAL A 587 -2.38 5.37 -36.09
N GLN A 588 -2.05 6.25 -35.15
CA GLN A 588 -3.06 6.88 -34.30
C GLN A 588 -4.03 7.77 -35.09
N ARG A 589 -3.54 8.52 -36.10
CA ARG A 589 -4.42 9.32 -36.97
C ARG A 589 -5.40 8.43 -37.73
N GLU A 590 -4.96 7.29 -38.24
CA GLU A 590 -5.83 6.30 -38.87
C GLU A 590 -6.91 5.78 -37.89
N LEU A 591 -6.49 5.37 -36.69
CA LEU A 591 -7.39 4.82 -35.67
C LEU A 591 -8.45 5.81 -35.18
N ARG A 592 -8.11 7.11 -35.14
CA ARG A 592 -9.05 8.19 -34.78
C ARG A 592 -10.25 8.29 -35.73
N GLU A 593 -10.06 7.96 -37.00
CA GLU A 593 -11.12 8.07 -38.00
C GLU A 593 -12.03 6.81 -38.04
N VAL A 594 -11.64 5.74 -37.34
CA VAL A 594 -12.44 4.52 -37.22
C VAL A 594 -13.69 4.79 -36.38
N LYS A 595 -14.87 4.44 -36.93
CA LYS A 595 -16.13 4.47 -36.19
C LYS A 595 -16.24 3.24 -35.30
N GLY A 596 -16.80 3.42 -34.10
CA GLY A 596 -16.86 2.42 -33.05
C GLY A 596 -15.53 2.29 -32.29
N VAL A 597 -15.29 1.10 -31.75
CA VAL A 597 -14.13 0.81 -30.93
C VAL A 597 -12.97 0.30 -31.78
N SER A 598 -11.79 0.89 -31.60
CA SER A 598 -10.53 0.41 -32.17
C SER A 598 -9.48 0.19 -31.08
N VAL A 599 -8.46 -0.63 -31.37
CA VAL A 599 -7.40 -0.97 -30.41
C VAL A 599 -6.01 -0.71 -30.99
N LEU A 600 -5.18 -0.03 -30.21
CA LEU A 600 -3.74 0.08 -30.40
C LEU A 600 -3.04 -0.71 -29.28
N LEU A 601 -2.39 -1.82 -29.62
CA LEU A 601 -1.50 -2.58 -28.73
C LEU A 601 -0.09 -2.01 -28.86
N TYR A 602 0.38 -1.28 -27.85
CA TYR A 602 1.73 -0.75 -27.82
C TYR A 602 2.62 -1.68 -27.00
N ASP A 603 3.54 -2.38 -27.64
CA ASP A 603 4.38 -3.39 -27.02
C ASP A 603 5.83 -2.95 -26.90
N GLN A 604 6.24 -2.67 -25.66
CA GLN A 604 7.63 -2.42 -25.29
C GLN A 604 7.82 -2.66 -23.78
N THR A 605 8.79 -3.53 -23.41
CA THR A 605 9.06 -3.90 -22.01
C THR A 605 9.37 -2.68 -21.12
N CYS A 606 8.85 -2.71 -19.88
CA CYS A 606 9.11 -1.69 -18.86
C CYS A 606 10.62 -1.42 -18.66
N ALA A 607 11.02 -0.13 -18.64
CA ALA A 607 12.42 0.26 -18.55
C ALA A 607 13.10 -0.14 -17.23
N ALA A 608 12.36 -0.09 -16.11
CA ALA A 608 12.87 -0.55 -14.82
C ALA A 608 13.16 -2.06 -14.83
N GLU A 609 12.31 -2.83 -15.52
CA GLU A 609 12.45 -4.27 -15.65
C GLU A 609 13.55 -4.65 -16.65
N LYS A 610 13.66 -3.97 -17.81
CA LYS A 610 14.81 -4.09 -18.72
C LYS A 610 16.13 -3.96 -17.95
N ARG A 611 16.25 -2.95 -17.06
CA ARG A 611 17.46 -2.74 -16.23
C ARG A 611 17.72 -3.90 -15.27
N ARG A 612 16.69 -4.43 -14.60
CA ARG A 612 16.82 -5.56 -13.65
C ARG A 612 17.23 -6.84 -14.36
N ARG A 613 16.58 -7.18 -15.46
CA ARG A 613 16.90 -8.36 -16.26
C ARG A 613 18.31 -8.27 -16.86
N ARG A 614 18.75 -7.10 -17.33
CA ARG A 614 20.14 -6.87 -17.76
C ARG A 614 21.15 -7.09 -16.63
N LYS A 615 20.87 -6.62 -15.42
CA LYS A 615 21.73 -6.90 -14.24
C LYS A 615 21.82 -8.40 -13.93
N ARG A 616 20.76 -9.16 -14.20
CA ARG A 616 20.70 -10.63 -14.03
C ARG A 616 21.23 -11.41 -15.25
N GLY A 617 21.61 -10.74 -16.33
CA GLY A 617 22.04 -11.39 -17.57
C GLY A 617 20.92 -12.03 -18.40
N THR A 618 19.65 -11.75 -18.10
CA THR A 618 18.48 -12.38 -18.75
C THR A 618 17.80 -11.48 -19.79
N PHE A 619 18.45 -10.41 -20.22
CA PHE A 619 17.94 -9.50 -21.25
C PHE A 619 19.09 -8.88 -22.05
N PRO A 620 18.93 -8.67 -23.37
CA PRO A 620 19.97 -8.08 -24.20
C PRO A 620 20.44 -6.72 -23.67
N ASP A 621 21.75 -6.54 -23.59
CA ASP A 621 22.38 -5.25 -23.27
C ASP A 621 23.03 -4.67 -24.54
N PRO A 622 22.45 -3.61 -25.15
CA PRO A 622 23.01 -3.02 -26.34
C PRO A 622 24.44 -2.52 -26.10
N ASP A 623 25.37 -2.91 -26.96
CA ASP A 623 26.77 -2.48 -26.92
C ASP A 623 26.96 -1.11 -27.60
N LYS A 624 26.10 -0.18 -27.20
CA LYS A 624 26.00 1.19 -27.70
C LYS A 624 25.73 2.12 -26.52
N ARG A 625 26.50 3.20 -26.45
CA ARG A 625 26.33 4.27 -25.45
C ARG A 625 26.27 5.63 -26.13
N VAL A 626 25.48 6.53 -25.56
CA VAL A 626 25.34 7.90 -26.05
C VAL A 626 25.88 8.83 -24.99
N PHE A 627 26.70 9.79 -25.42
CA PHE A 627 27.25 10.89 -24.66
C PHE A 627 26.85 12.21 -25.32
N ILE A 628 26.95 13.30 -24.56
CA ILE A 628 26.82 14.66 -25.09
C ILE A 628 28.18 15.32 -24.90
N ASN A 629 28.76 15.81 -26.00
CA ASN A 629 29.98 16.60 -25.97
C ASN A 629 29.65 17.99 -25.44
N GLU A 630 30.10 18.29 -24.22
CA GLU A 630 29.82 19.55 -23.52
C GLU A 630 30.36 20.78 -24.26
N LEU A 631 31.44 20.63 -25.04
CA LEU A 631 32.03 21.70 -25.85
C LEU A 631 31.16 22.11 -27.04
N VAL A 632 30.28 21.21 -27.51
CA VAL A 632 29.38 21.44 -28.65
C VAL A 632 27.94 21.68 -28.18
N CYS A 633 27.65 21.39 -26.92
CA CYS A 633 26.30 21.51 -26.37
C CYS A 633 25.95 22.99 -26.17
N GLU A 634 24.83 23.44 -26.75
CA GLU A 634 24.31 24.80 -26.50
C GLU A 634 23.31 24.85 -25.33
N GLY A 635 23.00 23.71 -24.71
CA GLY A 635 22.08 23.65 -23.58
C GLY A 635 20.60 23.80 -23.94
N CYS A 636 20.25 23.80 -25.24
CA CYS A 636 18.90 24.04 -25.77
C CYS A 636 17.81 23.09 -25.21
N GLY A 637 18.18 21.89 -24.78
CA GLY A 637 17.27 20.94 -24.12
C GLY A 637 16.40 20.11 -25.06
N ASP A 638 16.53 20.21 -26.38
CA ASP A 638 15.73 19.43 -27.35
C ASP A 638 15.83 17.91 -27.12
N CYS A 639 17.02 17.40 -26.78
CA CYS A 639 17.21 16.00 -26.37
C CYS A 639 16.28 15.57 -25.21
N GLY A 640 16.00 16.49 -24.27
CA GLY A 640 15.06 16.32 -23.18
C GLY A 640 13.61 16.41 -23.64
N VAL A 641 13.27 17.36 -24.53
CA VAL A 641 11.93 17.50 -25.10
C VAL A 641 11.51 16.25 -25.89
N GLN A 642 12.40 15.70 -26.72
CA GLN A 642 12.09 14.52 -27.54
C GLN A 642 11.91 13.27 -26.68
N SER A 643 12.83 13.03 -25.75
CA SER A 643 12.90 11.77 -24.99
C SER A 643 12.18 11.79 -23.64
N ASN A 644 12.00 12.97 -23.05
CA ASN A 644 11.52 13.16 -21.68
C ASN A 644 12.27 12.27 -20.67
N CYS A 645 13.58 12.13 -20.87
CA CYS A 645 14.43 11.17 -20.15
C CYS A 645 15.15 11.81 -18.96
N VAL A 646 14.91 11.28 -17.75
CA VAL A 646 15.52 11.76 -16.50
C VAL A 646 17.04 11.50 -16.38
N SER A 647 17.63 10.71 -17.28
CA SER A 647 19.09 10.56 -17.37
C SER A 647 19.78 11.71 -18.09
N ILE A 648 19.03 12.61 -18.74
CA ILE A 648 19.60 13.84 -19.32
C ILE A 648 19.65 14.89 -18.21
N GLN A 649 20.84 15.12 -17.67
CA GLN A 649 21.06 16.03 -16.55
C GLN A 649 21.66 17.35 -17.03
N PRO A 650 21.33 18.48 -16.38
CA PRO A 650 22.15 19.68 -16.53
C PRO A 650 23.56 19.43 -15.99
N VAL A 651 24.55 20.08 -16.59
CA VAL A 651 25.92 20.13 -16.08
C VAL A 651 26.43 21.55 -16.25
N GLU A 652 26.96 22.13 -15.17
CA GLU A 652 27.59 23.44 -15.22
C GLU A 652 29.02 23.28 -15.73
N THR A 653 29.38 24.11 -16.71
CA THR A 653 30.71 24.11 -17.34
C THR A 653 31.21 25.55 -17.46
N GLU A 654 32.49 25.73 -17.78
CA GLU A 654 33.05 27.05 -18.06
C GLU A 654 32.38 27.77 -19.26
N PHE A 655 31.70 27.03 -20.13
CA PHE A 655 30.96 27.53 -21.29
C PHE A 655 29.45 27.71 -21.02
N GLY A 656 29.06 27.76 -19.74
CA GLY A 656 27.68 27.87 -19.28
C GLY A 656 27.01 26.50 -19.08
N ARG A 657 25.69 26.53 -18.83
CA ARG A 657 24.89 25.34 -18.51
C ARG A 657 24.70 24.45 -19.74
N LYS A 658 25.25 23.24 -19.69
CA LYS A 658 25.17 22.22 -20.74
C LYS A 658 24.31 21.03 -20.31
N ARG A 659 24.29 19.98 -21.13
CA ARG A 659 23.61 18.72 -20.84
C ARG A 659 24.61 17.57 -20.87
N ARG A 660 24.39 16.58 -20.01
CA ARG A 660 25.11 15.30 -20.00
C ARG A 660 24.13 14.14 -19.88
N ILE A 661 24.54 12.96 -20.34
CA ILE A 661 23.80 11.72 -20.10
C ILE A 661 24.44 11.00 -18.91
N ASP A 662 23.70 10.86 -17.83
CA ASP A 662 24.09 10.03 -16.69
C ASP A 662 24.08 8.55 -17.09
N GLN A 663 25.28 8.01 -17.24
CA GLN A 663 25.49 6.63 -17.67
C GLN A 663 25.13 5.59 -16.62
N SER A 664 25.01 5.97 -15.34
CA SER A 664 24.65 5.07 -14.24
C SER A 664 23.14 4.75 -14.22
N SER A 665 22.34 5.68 -14.74
CA SER A 665 20.88 5.61 -14.79
C SER A 665 20.32 5.34 -16.20
N CYS A 666 21.10 5.58 -17.25
CA CYS A 666 20.67 5.38 -18.64
C CYS A 666 20.26 3.93 -18.96
N ASN A 667 19.07 3.75 -19.53
CA ASN A 667 18.52 2.45 -19.92
C ASN A 667 18.66 2.13 -21.42
N LYS A 668 19.45 2.90 -22.18
CA LYS A 668 19.80 2.59 -23.58
C LYS A 668 18.59 2.42 -24.52
N ASP A 669 17.57 3.27 -24.39
CA ASP A 669 16.41 3.35 -25.31
C ASP A 669 16.68 4.26 -26.54
N PHE A 670 17.72 5.09 -26.46
CA PHE A 670 18.24 5.94 -27.54
C PHE A 670 17.29 6.99 -28.13
N SER A 671 16.05 7.12 -27.65
CA SER A 671 15.10 8.15 -28.12
C SER A 671 15.59 9.60 -27.96
N CYS A 672 16.64 9.84 -27.16
CA CYS A 672 17.29 11.15 -27.09
C CYS A 672 17.97 11.56 -28.40
N LEU A 673 18.41 10.58 -29.21
CA LEU A 673 19.02 10.81 -30.52
C LEU A 673 18.05 11.36 -31.57
N ASN A 674 16.74 11.31 -31.30
CA ASN A 674 15.73 11.92 -32.17
C ASN A 674 15.75 13.45 -32.09
N GLY A 675 16.46 14.01 -31.11
CA GLY A 675 16.69 15.45 -31.02
C GLY A 675 17.67 15.94 -32.07
N PHE A 676 17.42 17.14 -32.60
CA PHE A 676 18.31 17.81 -33.53
C PHE A 676 19.48 18.44 -32.76
N CYS A 677 20.45 17.61 -32.39
CA CYS A 677 21.59 18.01 -31.55
C CYS A 677 22.92 17.54 -32.15
N PRO A 678 23.80 18.46 -32.58
CA PRO A 678 25.11 18.10 -33.14
C PRO A 678 26.10 17.59 -32.07
N SER A 679 25.75 17.70 -30.80
CA SER A 679 26.64 17.39 -29.67
C SER A 679 26.64 15.90 -29.31
N PHE A 680 25.78 15.07 -29.90
CA PHE A 680 25.72 13.65 -29.57
C PHE A 680 26.95 12.89 -30.06
N VAL A 681 27.51 12.08 -29.17
CA VAL A 681 28.60 11.14 -29.48
C VAL A 681 28.12 9.73 -29.14
N THR A 682 28.07 8.85 -30.14
CA THR A 682 27.71 7.44 -29.96
C THR A 682 28.97 6.59 -29.96
N VAL A 683 29.16 5.80 -28.90
CA VAL A 683 30.28 4.87 -28.76
C VAL A 683 29.77 3.44 -28.83
N HIS A 684 30.35 2.65 -29.73
CA HIS A 684 30.07 1.22 -29.91
C HIS A 684 31.22 0.39 -29.31
N GLY A 685 30.94 -0.71 -28.62
CA GLY A 685 31.99 -1.56 -28.01
C GLY A 685 32.66 -0.97 -26.76
N GLY A 686 32.38 0.30 -26.45
CA GLY A 686 33.03 1.04 -25.37
C GLY A 686 32.51 0.63 -24.00
N LYS A 687 33.41 0.19 -23.12
CA LYS A 687 33.13 -0.01 -21.70
C LYS A 687 33.46 1.26 -20.93
N ILE A 688 32.56 1.67 -20.04
CA ILE A 688 32.87 2.73 -19.08
C ILE A 688 33.99 2.21 -18.20
N ARG A 689 35.06 2.99 -18.09
CA ARG A 689 36.11 2.74 -17.10
C ARG A 689 35.42 2.66 -15.76
N LYS A 690 35.39 1.47 -15.15
CA LYS A 690 35.00 1.35 -13.75
C LYS A 690 36.00 2.23 -13.00
N ALA A 691 35.52 3.24 -12.29
CA ALA A 691 36.33 3.81 -11.24
C ALA A 691 36.82 2.62 -10.40
N GLU A 692 38.13 2.53 -10.14
CA GLU A 692 38.60 1.63 -9.10
C GLU A 692 37.77 2.01 -7.88
N GLY A 693 36.97 1.08 -7.37
CA GLY A 693 36.23 1.35 -6.15
C GLY A 693 37.23 1.81 -5.12
N ILE A 694 36.87 2.78 -4.29
CA ILE A 694 37.63 3.17 -3.09
C ILE A 694 37.79 1.97 -2.12
N ALA A 695 37.28 0.79 -2.47
CA ALA A 695 37.76 -0.51 -1.98
C ALA A 695 39.19 -0.87 -2.45
N GLY A 696 40.05 0.13 -2.68
CA GLY A 696 41.41 -0.01 -3.19
C GLY A 696 42.42 0.43 -2.14
N LYS A 697 42.97 -0.56 -1.42
CA LYS A 697 44.20 -0.51 -0.58
C LYS A 697 44.25 0.36 0.67
N SER A 698 43.52 1.46 0.78
CA SER A 698 43.43 2.26 2.02
C SER A 698 42.11 1.99 2.73
N ASP A 699 42.15 1.85 4.05
CA ASP A 699 40.94 1.84 4.86
C ASP A 699 40.22 3.20 4.65
N PRO A 700 38.95 3.26 4.21
CA PRO A 700 38.23 4.53 4.10
C PRO A 700 38.10 5.29 5.42
N LEU A 701 38.40 4.62 6.54
CA LEU A 701 38.50 5.18 7.88
C LEU A 701 39.95 5.44 8.32
N GLU A 702 40.94 5.28 7.43
CA GLU A 702 42.35 5.54 7.73
C GLU A 702 42.54 7.02 8.12
N GLY A 703 43.03 7.26 9.34
CA GLY A 703 43.17 8.61 9.90
C GLY A 703 41.89 9.23 10.45
N VAL A 704 40.74 8.55 10.33
CA VAL A 704 39.49 8.93 10.99
C VAL A 704 39.53 8.38 12.43
N PRO A 705 39.41 9.23 13.47
CA PRO A 705 39.35 8.76 14.84
C PRO A 705 38.19 7.77 15.00
N SER A 706 38.40 6.71 15.79
CA SER A 706 37.30 5.82 16.18
C SER A 706 36.17 6.67 16.76
N PRO A 707 34.94 6.57 16.25
CA PRO A 707 33.84 7.35 16.77
C PRO A 707 33.64 7.01 18.25
N ALA A 708 33.43 8.03 19.08
CA ALA A 708 33.07 7.80 20.46
C ALA A 708 31.73 7.04 20.51
N GLU A 709 31.66 5.99 21.33
CA GLU A 709 30.41 5.27 21.53
C GLU A 709 29.34 6.24 22.06
N PHE A 710 28.23 6.34 21.35
CA PHE A 710 27.07 7.09 21.83
C PHE A 710 26.23 6.19 22.74
N PRO A 711 26.14 6.47 24.06
CA PRO A 711 25.31 5.67 24.95
C PRO A 711 23.84 5.93 24.61
N LEU A 712 23.14 4.87 24.17
CA LEU A 712 21.68 4.90 24.03
C LEU A 712 21.04 4.96 25.43
N GLY A 713 20.67 6.17 25.85
CA GLY A 713 19.91 6.40 27.07
C GLY A 713 18.42 6.07 26.91
N SER A 714 17.61 6.42 27.92
CA SER A 714 16.16 6.25 27.89
C SER A 714 15.45 7.01 26.77
N GLN A 715 16.08 8.04 26.22
CA GLN A 715 15.55 8.88 25.14
C GLN A 715 15.73 8.24 23.75
N GLY A 716 16.45 7.12 23.64
CA GLY A 716 16.70 6.46 22.36
C GLY A 716 17.55 7.29 21.38
N TRP A 717 17.43 6.96 20.09
CA TRP A 717 18.05 7.69 18.99
C TRP A 717 17.15 7.61 17.76
N ALA A 718 17.00 8.72 17.04
CA ALA A 718 16.25 8.80 15.80
C ALA A 718 17.04 9.61 14.77
N ALA A 719 16.93 9.24 13.50
CA ALA A 719 17.48 9.98 12.38
C ALA A 719 16.53 9.85 11.18
N ILE A 720 16.62 10.82 10.27
CA ILE A 720 15.95 10.79 8.97
C ILE A 720 17.06 10.79 7.92
N ILE A 721 17.00 9.85 6.99
CA ILE A 721 17.92 9.81 5.86
C ILE A 721 17.12 10.18 4.62
N ASP A 722 17.46 11.30 3.98
CA ASP A 722 16.78 11.80 2.80
C ASP A 722 17.58 11.55 1.52
N GLY A 723 16.89 11.53 0.37
CA GLY A 723 17.55 11.39 -0.92
C GLY A 723 16.60 11.13 -2.08
N VAL A 724 17.13 10.48 -3.12
CA VAL A 724 16.44 10.29 -4.40
C VAL A 724 16.26 8.80 -4.66
N GLY A 725 15.10 8.40 -5.16
CA GLY A 725 14.82 7.01 -5.49
C GLY A 725 15.91 6.39 -6.37
N GLY A 726 16.55 5.33 -5.86
CA GLY A 726 17.65 4.63 -6.51
C GLY A 726 19.07 5.00 -6.04
N THR A 727 19.24 5.87 -5.04
CA THR A 727 20.56 6.23 -4.46
C THR A 727 20.97 5.43 -3.22
N GLY A 728 20.12 4.53 -2.72
CA GLY A 728 20.46 3.63 -1.60
C GLY A 728 19.98 4.06 -0.22
N VAL A 729 19.13 5.09 -0.12
CA VAL A 729 18.54 5.61 1.14
C VAL A 729 17.95 4.47 2.01
N VAL A 730 17.01 3.70 1.46
CA VAL A 730 16.38 2.53 2.11
C VAL A 730 17.41 1.49 2.57
N THR A 731 18.49 1.29 1.80
CA THR A 731 19.53 0.32 2.16
C THR A 731 20.27 0.76 3.43
N ILE A 732 20.53 2.05 3.60
CA ILE A 732 21.21 2.57 4.79
C ILE A 732 20.33 2.32 6.04
N GLY A 733 19.03 2.65 5.96
CA GLY A 733 18.07 2.37 7.03
C GLY A 733 18.06 0.89 7.42
N ALA A 734 17.97 -0.01 6.44
CA ALA A 734 17.94 -1.45 6.68
C ALA A 734 19.21 -1.98 7.35
N VAL A 735 20.38 -1.44 6.99
CA VAL A 735 21.67 -1.81 7.60
C VAL A 735 21.73 -1.35 9.06
N LEU A 736 21.31 -0.11 9.34
CA LEU A 736 21.28 0.42 10.71
C LEU A 736 20.28 -0.34 11.59
N GLY A 737 19.09 -0.64 11.08
CA GLY A 737 18.08 -1.44 11.78
C GLY A 737 18.57 -2.85 12.11
N MET A 738 19.22 -3.52 11.15
CA MET A 738 19.79 -4.85 11.37
C MET A 738 20.94 -4.81 12.40
N ALA A 739 21.80 -3.77 12.36
CA ALA A 739 22.86 -3.61 13.35
C ALA A 739 22.28 -3.48 14.78
N ALA A 740 21.26 -2.63 14.95
CA ALA A 740 20.57 -2.49 16.23
C ALA A 740 19.91 -3.81 16.69
N HIS A 741 19.31 -4.55 15.76
CA HIS A 741 18.72 -5.86 16.03
C HIS A 741 19.78 -6.86 16.56
N ILE A 742 20.92 -6.98 15.87
CA ILE A 742 22.02 -7.88 16.24
C ILE A 742 22.59 -7.56 17.63
N GLU A 743 22.59 -6.28 18.01
CA GLU A 743 23.01 -5.81 19.33
C GLU A 743 21.96 -5.98 20.44
N GLY A 744 20.80 -6.58 20.13
CA GLY A 744 19.73 -6.78 21.12
C GLY A 744 18.85 -5.54 21.37
N LYS A 745 19.04 -4.45 20.62
CA LYS A 745 18.33 -3.18 20.82
C LYS A 745 16.96 -3.17 20.15
N GLY A 746 15.98 -2.49 20.75
CA GLY A 746 14.72 -2.18 20.07
C GLY A 746 14.97 -1.28 18.85
N CYS A 747 14.36 -1.58 17.72
CA CYS A 747 14.50 -0.77 16.51
C CYS A 747 13.21 -0.80 15.68
N GLY A 748 12.91 0.34 15.06
CA GLY A 748 11.88 0.52 14.07
C GLY A 748 12.36 1.50 13.01
N MET A 749 11.98 1.26 11.76
CA MET A 749 12.28 2.13 10.63
C MET A 749 11.08 2.13 9.68
N ILE A 750 10.90 3.23 8.94
CA ILE A 750 9.81 3.40 7.98
C ILE A 750 10.39 3.88 6.67
N ASP A 751 10.14 3.16 5.58
CA ASP A 751 10.61 3.56 4.26
C ASP A 751 9.53 4.36 3.52
N MET A 752 9.89 5.49 2.90
CA MET A 752 9.00 6.25 2.03
C MET A 752 9.58 6.42 0.63
N ALA A 753 8.98 5.75 -0.36
CA ALA A 753 9.42 5.77 -1.76
C ALA A 753 8.54 6.61 -2.70
N GLY A 754 7.33 7.01 -2.29
CA GLY A 754 6.36 7.77 -3.10
C GLY A 754 5.91 7.10 -4.41
N LEU A 755 5.22 7.85 -5.28
CA LEU A 755 4.74 7.39 -6.61
C LEU A 755 5.87 7.03 -7.57
N ALA A 756 6.99 7.76 -7.53
CA ALA A 756 8.13 7.55 -8.42
C ALA A 756 9.26 6.82 -7.72
N GLN A 757 9.30 5.49 -7.88
CA GLN A 757 10.38 4.62 -7.37
C GLN A 757 11.80 5.09 -7.75
N LYS A 758 11.94 5.89 -8.82
CA LYS A 758 13.21 6.49 -9.25
C LYS A 758 13.01 7.94 -9.63
N GLY A 759 13.92 8.80 -9.18
CA GLY A 759 13.88 10.23 -9.44
C GLY A 759 12.91 11.02 -8.54
N GLY A 760 12.01 10.33 -7.82
CA GLY A 760 11.22 10.92 -6.74
C GLY A 760 12.00 11.09 -5.45
N SER A 761 11.46 11.90 -4.54
CA SER A 761 11.97 12.08 -3.18
C SER A 761 11.76 10.79 -2.38
N VAL A 762 12.77 10.37 -1.63
CA VAL A 762 12.76 9.17 -0.80
C VAL A 762 13.37 9.50 0.55
N PHE A 763 12.80 8.97 1.63
CA PHE A 763 13.39 9.03 2.97
C PHE A 763 13.18 7.72 3.74
N THR A 764 14.01 7.47 4.74
CA THR A 764 13.87 6.37 5.72
C THR A 764 14.13 6.84 7.14
#